data_AF-A0A2V7DEC3-F1
#
_entry.id   AF-A0A2V7DEC3-F1
#
_cell.length_a   1.000
_cell.length_b   1.000
_cell.length_c   1.000
_cell.angle_alpha   90.00
_cell.angle_beta   90.00
_cell.angle_gamma   90.00
#
_symmetry.space_group_name_H-M   'P 1'
#
loop_
_entity.id
_entity.type
_entity.pdbx_description
1 polymer ?
#
loop_
_entity_poly.entity_id
_entity_poly.type
_entity_poly.pdbx_seq_one_letter_code
_entity_poly.pdbx_strand_id
1 'polypeptide(L)'
;MRWCTIAAEAGRMAVHRPENRDHRRRVRDFGLWLLLAAGIVVGANGVAAAQTIVAAVLPGSRSVQVGSPATAFATILNLGPARATGCRLGLATGVPATFSFQSTSPATNVPTGTPDTPVDIPPGAGQTFVFSLTPSAPIPPTEVEIAFACANGAPASVIPGVNTLLLSASASPVPDIVALGATPTGDGIAYAEYMSGSGATASTAFAVATVNVGAAATITATADTGGVSLPVSVAICQTDPQTSTCLAPPAASAATGIAAGATPTFALFITFTNEVALNPAINRLFVRFRDSGGTTRGSTSVALATGGGAGGGASSLTAADVRAVVQGAAQAVDVPLVIAVVDRMGNPLALFSKPGASATATGNFSSPVDANELAVSLARTGAFFSNSQAPLSSRTVRFISGIHFPPGITNKANAALYGIENTNRGCSLNTLFNPGKTITPARSLNGLPCSALDRRGCGLGISTGKADTADSNPNAVNPGGIPIFKGGLLVGGIGVVAPRLDIAEFAALVGSVSSAGLGPVVPDPGVILLDGIVLPFVVQKTQPDGTSPGALAGSFSSGPIASPLGDAGVPDGWLVGPFTGTFLTADEVTRIVQQANDQANLSRAAIRLPLGSTTRMMIAVADLDGTILGLFRMPDATIFSIDVAAAKARNVIYFSGGTRTVADLPGVPFNTQVTNRTISFGAQPLYPPGIDGSGPGPFFPLFLNDVATPCSQGAQAANLNQSGIVFFPGSTPLWKNGQMAGGLGVSGDGVEQDDLVSAAGATGFAPPVQLRADQVLVGGIRLPYFKFPRNPEGL
;
A
#
# COMPACT_ATOMS: atom_id res chain seq x y z
N MET A 1 3.41 23.65 -3.68
CA MET A 1 4.41 24.08 -4.70
C MET A 1 4.21 23.39 -6.04
N ARG A 2 4.44 22.08 -6.26
CA ARG A 2 4.25 21.45 -7.60
C ARG A 2 2.79 21.31 -8.09
N TRP A 3 1.79 21.48 -7.22
CA TRP A 3 0.41 21.05 -7.48
C TRP A 3 -0.50 22.12 -8.09
N CYS A 4 -0.16 23.39 -7.88
CA CYS A 4 -0.91 24.47 -8.48
C CYS A 4 -0.58 24.61 -9.98
N THR A 5 0.66 24.31 -10.39
CA THR A 5 1.09 24.32 -11.80
C THR A 5 0.30 23.31 -12.65
N ILE A 6 -0.05 22.17 -12.05
CA ILE A 6 -0.89 21.12 -12.62
C ILE A 6 -2.36 21.56 -12.79
N ALA A 7 -2.87 22.38 -11.86
CA ALA A 7 -4.23 22.93 -11.94
C ALA A 7 -4.34 24.03 -13.02
N ALA A 8 -3.27 24.79 -13.26
CA ALA A 8 -3.17 25.75 -14.35
C ALA A 8 -3.11 25.08 -15.74
N GLU A 9 -2.52 23.87 -15.85
CA GLU A 9 -2.53 23.08 -17.09
C GLU A 9 -3.89 22.47 -17.41
N ALA A 10 -4.65 22.01 -16.40
CA ALA A 10 -5.98 21.45 -16.59
C ALA A 10 -6.99 22.44 -17.20
N GLY A 11 -6.90 23.73 -16.86
CA GLY A 11 -7.79 24.74 -17.42
C GLY A 11 -7.40 25.25 -18.81
N ARG A 12 -6.15 25.07 -19.26
CA ARG A 12 -5.76 25.36 -20.67
C ARG A 12 -6.28 24.32 -21.67
N MET A 13 -6.54 23.09 -21.22
CA MET A 13 -6.95 21.97 -22.10
C MET A 13 -8.44 21.90 -22.40
N ALA A 14 -9.28 22.68 -21.70
CA ALA A 14 -10.71 22.74 -21.95
C ALA A 14 -11.07 23.43 -23.30
N VAL A 15 -10.09 24.01 -24.01
CA VAL A 15 -10.37 24.91 -25.15
C VAL A 15 -9.84 24.42 -26.52
N HIS A 16 -8.79 23.58 -26.67
CA HIS A 16 -8.27 23.19 -28.02
C HIS A 16 -7.69 21.75 -28.13
N ARG A 17 -7.72 21.22 -29.38
CA ARG A 17 -7.36 19.85 -29.83
C ARG A 17 -5.98 19.32 -29.32
N PRO A 18 -5.80 17.99 -29.19
CA PRO A 18 -4.78 17.40 -28.34
C PRO A 18 -3.46 17.08 -29.08
N GLU A 19 -2.36 17.68 -28.63
CA GLU A 19 -0.99 17.20 -28.86
C GLU A 19 -0.18 17.24 -27.55
N ASN A 20 -0.44 16.34 -26.60
CA ASN A 20 0.61 15.70 -25.77
C ASN A 20 0.08 14.68 -24.74
N ARG A 21 0.97 13.75 -24.33
CA ARG A 21 0.68 12.41 -23.77
C ARG A 21 0.38 12.31 -22.26
N ASP A 22 0.54 13.36 -21.45
CA ASP A 22 0.59 13.22 -19.97
C ASP A 22 -0.74 13.38 -19.19
N HIS A 23 -1.87 13.65 -19.84
CA HIS A 23 -3.16 13.95 -19.16
C HIS A 23 -4.17 12.78 -19.04
N ARG A 24 -3.76 11.53 -19.28
CA ARG A 24 -4.68 10.39 -19.53
C ARG A 24 -5.28 9.67 -18.30
N ARG A 25 -4.95 10.06 -17.04
CA ARG A 25 -5.26 9.25 -15.84
C ARG A 25 -6.31 9.79 -14.84
N ARG A 26 -6.75 11.06 -14.90
CA ARG A 26 -7.42 11.72 -13.75
C ARG A 26 -8.95 11.53 -13.60
N VAL A 27 -9.64 10.91 -14.56
CA VAL A 27 -11.10 10.69 -14.46
C VAL A 27 -11.41 9.37 -13.72
N ARG A 28 -10.43 8.47 -13.57
CA ARG A 28 -10.60 7.14 -12.99
C ARG A 28 -10.63 7.13 -11.45
N ASP A 29 -9.82 7.97 -10.81
CA ASP A 29 -9.59 7.90 -9.35
C ASP A 29 -10.71 8.53 -8.51
N PHE A 30 -11.56 9.37 -9.09
CA PHE A 30 -12.59 10.10 -8.33
C PHE A 30 -13.83 9.28 -7.93
N GLY A 31 -14.08 8.14 -8.60
CA GLY A 31 -15.28 7.32 -8.38
C GLY A 31 -15.06 6.04 -7.56
N LEU A 32 -13.81 5.59 -7.39
CA LEU A 32 -13.51 4.23 -6.94
C LEU A 32 -13.62 4.02 -5.42
N TRP A 33 -13.47 5.08 -4.61
CA TRP A 33 -13.54 4.98 -3.13
C TRP A 33 -14.92 5.28 -2.53
N LEU A 34 -15.89 5.71 -3.34
CA LEU A 34 -17.08 6.40 -2.86
C LEU A 34 -18.26 5.50 -2.45
N LEU A 35 -18.22 4.20 -2.78
CA LEU A 35 -19.43 3.36 -2.81
C LEU A 35 -19.35 2.02 -2.06
N LEU A 36 -18.22 1.67 -1.44
CA LEU A 36 -18.07 0.41 -0.69
C LEU A 36 -18.61 0.45 0.75
N ALA A 37 -19.20 1.56 1.21
CA ALA A 37 -19.63 1.74 2.61
C ALA A 37 -21.14 1.56 2.88
N ALA A 38 -21.96 1.14 1.92
CA ALA A 38 -23.39 0.86 2.15
C ALA A 38 -23.61 -0.62 2.49
N GLY A 39 -23.49 -0.96 3.77
CA GLY A 39 -23.70 -2.32 4.27
C GLY A 39 -25.10 -2.84 3.98
N ILE A 40 -25.17 -3.98 3.27
CA ILE A 40 -26.35 -4.84 3.24
C ILE A 40 -25.90 -6.24 3.69
N VAL A 41 -26.31 -6.61 4.89
CA VAL A 41 -26.29 -8.01 5.36
C VAL A 41 -27.44 -8.73 4.67
N VAL A 42 -27.16 -9.78 3.90
CA VAL A 42 -28.18 -10.76 3.49
C VAL A 42 -27.78 -12.13 4.01
N GLY A 43 -28.60 -12.65 4.92
CA GLY A 43 -28.50 -14.00 5.45
C GLY A 43 -28.75 -15.06 4.37
N ALA A 44 -28.24 -16.26 4.65
CA ALA A 44 -28.32 -17.43 3.81
C ALA A 44 -29.75 -17.74 3.35
N ASN A 45 -29.96 -17.69 2.03
CA ASN A 45 -30.82 -18.59 1.25
C ASN A 45 -30.47 -18.41 -0.24
N GLY A 46 -30.39 -19.51 -0.99
CA GLY A 46 -29.87 -19.58 -2.36
C GLY A 46 -30.68 -18.80 -3.40
N VAL A 47 -30.52 -17.48 -3.43
CA VAL A 47 -30.94 -16.60 -4.52
C VAL A 47 -29.67 -16.17 -5.26
N ALA A 48 -29.64 -16.30 -6.58
CA ALA A 48 -28.53 -15.81 -7.41
C ALA A 48 -28.23 -14.35 -7.04
N ALA A 49 -26.97 -14.04 -6.69
CA ALA A 49 -26.57 -12.69 -6.28
C ALA A 49 -26.99 -11.67 -7.34
N ALA A 50 -27.74 -10.64 -6.94
CA ALA A 50 -28.23 -9.62 -7.85
C ALA A 50 -27.06 -8.86 -8.50
N GLN A 51 -27.21 -8.51 -9.77
CA GLN A 51 -26.23 -7.71 -10.51
C GLN A 51 -26.22 -6.28 -9.95
N THR A 52 -25.09 -5.87 -9.35
CA THR A 52 -24.92 -4.56 -8.71
C THR A 52 -23.99 -3.68 -9.53
N ILE A 53 -24.41 -2.44 -9.78
CA ILE A 53 -23.60 -1.42 -10.43
C ILE A 53 -23.57 -0.15 -9.60
N VAL A 54 -22.49 0.61 -9.75
CA VAL A 54 -22.35 1.94 -9.15
C VAL A 54 -21.81 2.92 -10.18
N ALA A 55 -21.99 4.22 -9.96
CA ALA A 55 -21.61 5.21 -10.94
C ALA A 55 -21.08 6.50 -10.32
N ALA A 56 -20.35 7.29 -11.11
CA ALA A 56 -19.86 8.61 -10.75
C ALA A 56 -19.86 9.53 -11.98
N VAL A 57 -19.99 10.85 -11.76
CA VAL A 57 -20.04 11.92 -12.77
C VAL A 57 -19.01 12.99 -12.47
N LEU A 58 -18.27 13.43 -13.50
CA LEU A 58 -17.39 14.59 -13.43
C LEU A 58 -17.35 15.37 -14.76
N PRO A 59 -17.30 16.71 -14.74
CA PRO A 59 -17.39 17.56 -13.55
C PRO A 59 -18.78 17.50 -12.90
N GLY A 60 -18.88 17.90 -11.63
CA GLY A 60 -20.13 17.83 -10.86
C GLY A 60 -21.17 18.90 -11.23
N SER A 61 -20.84 19.82 -12.15
CA SER A 61 -21.77 20.84 -12.63
C SER A 61 -21.39 21.36 -14.00
N ARG A 62 -22.38 21.92 -14.71
CA ARG A 62 -22.20 22.75 -15.91
C ARG A 62 -23.20 23.91 -15.91
N SER A 63 -22.78 25.08 -16.37
CA SER A 63 -23.61 26.28 -16.50
C SER A 63 -23.47 26.89 -17.89
N VAL A 64 -24.35 26.50 -18.82
CA VAL A 64 -24.19 26.79 -20.25
C VAL A 64 -25.20 27.83 -20.75
N GLN A 65 -24.99 28.36 -21.95
CA GLN A 65 -26.03 29.10 -22.66
C GLN A 65 -27.04 28.11 -23.27
N VAL A 66 -28.32 28.47 -23.32
CA VAL A 66 -29.36 27.72 -24.04
C VAL A 66 -28.91 27.45 -25.48
N GLY A 67 -29.08 26.22 -25.94
CA GLY A 67 -28.59 25.72 -27.23
C GLY A 67 -27.14 25.21 -27.23
N SER A 68 -26.37 25.42 -26.16
CA SER A 68 -25.01 24.89 -26.05
C SER A 68 -24.99 23.57 -25.26
N PRO A 69 -24.23 22.54 -25.72
CA PRO A 69 -24.15 21.28 -25.01
C PRO A 69 -23.33 21.40 -23.72
N ALA A 70 -23.94 21.05 -22.59
CA ALA A 70 -23.26 20.77 -21.33
C ALA A 70 -22.74 19.33 -21.36
N THR A 71 -21.43 19.16 -21.49
CA THR A 71 -20.77 17.85 -21.51
C THR A 71 -20.17 17.47 -20.16
N ALA A 72 -20.33 16.21 -19.77
CA ALA A 72 -19.66 15.62 -18.62
C ALA A 72 -19.28 14.16 -18.90
N PHE A 73 -18.33 13.66 -18.13
CA PHE A 73 -17.96 12.25 -18.13
C PHE A 73 -18.69 11.51 -17.03
N ALA A 74 -18.93 10.23 -17.26
CA ALA A 74 -19.42 9.33 -16.24
C ALA A 74 -18.68 7.99 -16.29
N THR A 75 -18.71 7.26 -15.19
CA THR A 75 -18.22 5.88 -15.12
C THR A 75 -19.31 5.01 -14.54
N ILE A 76 -19.53 3.83 -15.13
CA ILE A 76 -20.29 2.74 -14.50
C ILE A 76 -19.27 1.66 -14.11
N LEU A 77 -19.32 1.23 -12.86
CA LEU A 77 -18.56 0.08 -12.36
C LEU A 77 -19.52 -1.09 -12.16
N ASN A 78 -19.12 -2.25 -12.67
CA ASN A 78 -19.80 -3.51 -12.40
C ASN A 78 -19.17 -4.19 -11.17
N LEU A 79 -19.90 -4.17 -10.05
CA LEU A 79 -19.48 -4.82 -8.80
C LEU A 79 -20.07 -6.23 -8.65
N GLY A 80 -20.99 -6.61 -9.54
CA GLY A 80 -21.63 -7.92 -9.53
C GLY A 80 -20.71 -9.04 -10.05
N PRO A 81 -21.00 -10.30 -9.68
CA PRO A 81 -20.20 -11.45 -10.09
C PRO A 81 -20.40 -11.86 -11.56
N ALA A 82 -21.41 -11.29 -12.24
CA ALA A 82 -21.75 -11.57 -13.63
C ALA A 82 -21.49 -10.36 -14.54
N ARG A 83 -21.50 -10.57 -15.86
CA ARG A 83 -21.40 -9.49 -16.85
C ARG A 83 -22.67 -8.64 -16.76
N ALA A 84 -22.54 -7.35 -16.55
CA ALA A 84 -23.65 -6.41 -16.65
C ALA A 84 -23.91 -6.13 -18.13
N THR A 85 -25.10 -6.44 -18.63
CA THR A 85 -25.42 -6.37 -20.06
C THR A 85 -26.23 -5.13 -20.40
N GLY A 86 -26.00 -4.53 -21.57
CA GLY A 86 -26.80 -3.41 -22.06
C GLY A 86 -26.80 -2.20 -21.12
N CYS A 87 -25.66 -1.90 -20.50
CA CYS A 87 -25.47 -0.75 -19.64
C CYS A 87 -25.54 0.55 -20.42
N ARG A 88 -26.35 1.51 -19.95
CA ARG A 88 -26.62 2.79 -20.59
C ARG A 88 -26.83 3.90 -19.57
N LEU A 89 -26.69 5.13 -20.04
CA LEU A 89 -27.11 6.32 -19.31
C LEU A 89 -28.47 6.78 -19.83
N GLY A 90 -29.26 7.38 -18.94
CA GLY A 90 -30.50 8.05 -19.27
C GLY A 90 -30.71 9.26 -18.38
N LEU A 91 -31.62 10.13 -18.79
CA LEU A 91 -32.01 11.29 -18.00
C LEU A 91 -33.22 10.91 -17.13
N ALA A 92 -33.07 10.95 -15.80
CA ALA A 92 -34.17 10.65 -14.87
C ALA A 92 -34.95 11.92 -14.49
N THR A 93 -34.26 13.05 -14.32
CA THR A 93 -34.90 14.35 -14.03
C THR A 93 -35.43 15.00 -15.31
N GLY A 94 -36.71 15.34 -15.33
CA GLY A 94 -37.31 16.08 -16.45
C GLY A 94 -36.80 17.53 -16.51
N VAL A 95 -35.89 17.82 -17.44
CA VAL A 95 -35.41 19.17 -17.76
C VAL A 95 -35.60 19.45 -19.26
N PRO A 96 -35.80 20.72 -19.68
CA PRO A 96 -35.92 21.09 -21.09
C PRO A 96 -34.54 21.02 -21.78
N ALA A 97 -34.04 19.80 -21.99
CA ALA A 97 -32.77 19.54 -22.64
C ALA A 97 -32.82 18.22 -23.44
N THR A 98 -32.07 18.18 -24.53
CA THR A 98 -31.82 16.92 -25.25
C THR A 98 -30.63 16.19 -24.62
N PHE A 99 -30.75 14.88 -24.43
CA PHE A 99 -29.74 14.03 -23.79
C PHE A 99 -29.14 13.05 -24.81
N SER A 100 -27.82 12.88 -24.79
CA SER A 100 -27.12 11.82 -25.52
C SER A 100 -25.90 11.36 -24.73
N PHE A 101 -25.51 10.10 -24.87
CA PHE A 101 -24.28 9.55 -24.29
C PHE A 101 -23.48 8.75 -25.32
N GLN A 102 -22.19 8.57 -25.06
CA GLN A 102 -21.33 7.70 -25.87
C GLN A 102 -20.28 7.07 -24.98
N SER A 103 -20.01 5.79 -25.18
CA SER A 103 -18.89 5.12 -24.50
C SER A 103 -17.58 5.84 -24.83
N THR A 104 -16.63 5.82 -23.91
CA THR A 104 -15.28 6.31 -24.16
C THR A 104 -14.27 5.23 -23.84
N SER A 105 -13.08 5.33 -24.43
CA SER A 105 -11.95 4.50 -24.01
C SER A 105 -11.53 4.90 -22.58
N PRO A 106 -11.57 3.99 -21.58
CA PRO A 106 -11.21 4.34 -20.20
C PRO A 106 -9.77 4.84 -20.04
N ALA A 107 -8.89 4.52 -20.98
CA ALA A 107 -7.49 4.94 -20.98
C ALA A 107 -7.26 6.31 -21.62
N THR A 108 -8.20 6.84 -22.40
CA THR A 108 -7.98 8.07 -23.20
C THR A 108 -9.13 9.07 -23.16
N ASN A 109 -10.30 8.69 -22.62
CA ASN A 109 -11.55 9.45 -22.67
C ASN A 109 -12.04 9.82 -24.09
N VAL A 110 -11.42 9.25 -25.13
CA VAL A 110 -11.86 9.45 -26.52
C VAL A 110 -13.17 8.67 -26.73
N PRO A 111 -14.20 9.29 -27.34
CA PRO A 111 -15.45 8.59 -27.66
C PRO A 111 -15.22 7.37 -28.55
N THR A 112 -15.90 6.28 -28.21
CA THR A 112 -15.86 4.98 -28.88
C THR A 112 -17.27 4.50 -29.22
N GLY A 113 -17.39 3.68 -30.26
CA GLY A 113 -18.68 3.20 -30.74
C GLY A 113 -19.55 4.32 -31.32
N THR A 114 -20.85 4.07 -31.42
CA THR A 114 -21.85 5.05 -31.84
C THR A 114 -22.53 5.69 -30.63
N PRO A 115 -23.00 6.96 -30.72
CA PRO A 115 -23.84 7.56 -29.69
C PRO A 115 -25.04 6.69 -29.32
N ASP A 116 -25.48 6.81 -28.07
CA ASP A 116 -26.65 6.20 -27.45
C ASP A 116 -26.70 4.66 -27.55
N THR A 117 -25.52 4.05 -27.70
CA THR A 117 -25.36 2.59 -27.80
C THR A 117 -25.04 2.00 -26.42
N PRO A 118 -25.88 1.10 -25.88
CA PRO A 118 -25.59 0.40 -24.63
C PRO A 118 -24.37 -0.51 -24.78
N VAL A 119 -23.70 -0.78 -23.66
CA VAL A 119 -22.46 -1.58 -23.62
C VAL A 119 -22.50 -2.62 -22.52
N ASP A 120 -21.82 -3.74 -22.74
CA ASP A 120 -21.66 -4.77 -21.71
C ASP A 120 -20.39 -4.51 -20.89
N ILE A 121 -20.51 -4.64 -19.57
CA ILE A 121 -19.40 -4.42 -18.64
C ILE A 121 -19.08 -5.76 -17.93
N PRO A 122 -17.88 -6.33 -18.12
CA PRO A 122 -17.46 -7.55 -17.43
C PRO A 122 -17.50 -7.41 -15.89
N PRO A 123 -17.58 -8.52 -15.13
CA PRO A 123 -17.47 -8.50 -13.67
C PRO A 123 -16.19 -7.79 -13.22
N GLY A 124 -16.30 -6.89 -12.23
CA GLY A 124 -15.16 -6.13 -11.69
C GLY A 124 -14.56 -5.08 -12.64
N ALA A 125 -15.14 -4.88 -13.83
CA ALA A 125 -14.68 -3.88 -14.78
C ALA A 125 -15.47 -2.57 -14.68
N GLY A 126 -14.88 -1.50 -15.20
CA GLY A 126 -15.52 -0.19 -15.35
C GLY A 126 -15.61 0.21 -16.82
N GLN A 127 -16.65 0.98 -17.15
CA GLN A 127 -16.80 1.60 -18.46
C GLN A 127 -17.06 3.09 -18.30
N THR A 128 -16.28 3.88 -19.03
CA THR A 128 -16.38 5.35 -19.05
C THR A 128 -17.28 5.80 -20.20
N PHE A 129 -17.95 6.92 -20.00
CA PHE A 129 -18.86 7.53 -20.95
C PHE A 129 -18.61 9.03 -20.98
N VAL A 130 -18.88 9.66 -22.12
CA VAL A 130 -19.19 11.08 -22.20
C VAL A 130 -20.69 11.21 -22.43
N PHE A 131 -21.34 12.17 -21.79
CA PHE A 131 -22.73 12.51 -22.07
C PHE A 131 -22.89 14.01 -22.23
N SER A 132 -23.94 14.41 -22.95
CA SER A 132 -24.26 15.79 -23.25
C SER A 132 -25.73 16.08 -22.95
N LEU A 133 -25.98 17.24 -22.33
CA LEU A 133 -27.29 17.84 -22.16
C LEU A 133 -27.31 19.16 -22.92
N THR A 134 -28.16 19.31 -23.95
CA THR A 134 -28.30 20.57 -24.69
C THR A 134 -29.62 21.23 -24.32
N PRO A 135 -29.62 22.29 -23.48
CA PRO A 135 -30.84 22.94 -23.02
C PRO A 135 -31.58 23.64 -24.17
N SER A 136 -32.90 23.49 -24.22
CA SER A 136 -33.79 24.19 -25.16
C SER A 136 -34.51 25.39 -24.55
N ALA A 137 -34.41 25.58 -23.24
CA ALA A 137 -34.93 26.72 -22.50
C ALA A 137 -34.04 27.02 -21.28
N PRO A 138 -34.16 28.21 -20.64
CA PRO A 138 -33.45 28.50 -19.40
C PRO A 138 -33.76 27.47 -18.31
N ILE A 139 -32.73 27.05 -17.57
CA ILE A 139 -32.82 26.09 -16.46
C ILE A 139 -32.18 26.76 -15.24
N PRO A 140 -32.91 27.00 -14.13
CA PRO A 140 -32.27 27.40 -12.88
C PRO A 140 -31.32 26.29 -12.42
N PRO A 141 -30.32 26.57 -11.56
CA PRO A 141 -29.45 25.52 -11.02
C PRO A 141 -30.27 24.36 -10.46
N THR A 142 -30.20 23.23 -11.15
CA THR A 142 -31.03 22.04 -10.91
C THR A 142 -30.10 20.84 -10.81
N GLU A 143 -30.23 20.06 -9.74
CA GLU A 143 -29.50 18.80 -9.61
C GLU A 143 -30.17 17.77 -10.53
N VAL A 144 -29.51 17.44 -11.64
CA VAL A 144 -30.02 16.52 -12.66
C VAL A 144 -29.54 15.10 -12.34
N GLU A 145 -30.50 14.20 -12.15
CA GLU A 145 -30.28 12.79 -11.93
C GLU A 145 -30.06 12.07 -13.26
N ILE A 146 -28.94 11.36 -13.35
CA ILE A 146 -28.60 10.51 -14.48
C ILE A 146 -28.90 9.06 -14.06
N ALA A 147 -29.79 8.41 -14.80
CA ALA A 147 -30.07 6.99 -14.63
C ALA A 147 -28.94 6.16 -15.23
N PHE A 148 -28.20 5.45 -14.39
CA PHE A 148 -27.24 4.43 -14.83
C PHE A 148 -27.89 3.07 -14.68
N ALA A 149 -28.18 2.39 -15.79
CA ALA A 149 -28.94 1.15 -15.77
C ALA A 149 -28.34 0.11 -16.73
N CYS A 150 -28.32 -1.14 -16.31
CA CYS A 150 -28.01 -2.30 -17.14
C CYS A 150 -29.24 -3.19 -17.26
N ALA A 151 -29.37 -3.94 -18.36
CA ALA A 151 -30.55 -4.74 -18.66
C ALA A 151 -30.79 -5.91 -17.67
N ASN A 152 -29.74 -6.41 -17.03
CA ASN A 152 -29.78 -7.57 -16.13
C ASN A 152 -29.53 -7.21 -14.65
N GLY A 153 -29.69 -5.95 -14.26
CA GLY A 153 -29.47 -5.50 -12.89
C GLY A 153 -30.32 -4.29 -12.50
N ALA A 154 -30.34 -3.97 -11.21
CA ALA A 154 -30.97 -2.74 -10.73
C ALA A 154 -30.14 -1.52 -11.18
N PRO A 155 -30.79 -0.35 -11.44
CA PRO A 155 -30.06 0.89 -11.67
C PRO A 155 -29.16 1.28 -10.47
N ALA A 156 -28.08 2.01 -10.73
CA ALA A 156 -27.24 2.55 -9.66
C ALA A 156 -28.05 3.52 -8.78
N SER A 157 -27.86 3.46 -7.47
CA SER A 157 -28.48 4.42 -6.54
C SER A 157 -28.07 5.85 -6.87
N VAL A 158 -29.01 6.78 -6.83
CA VAL A 158 -28.75 8.21 -7.06
C VAL A 158 -28.14 8.82 -5.79
N ILE A 159 -26.99 9.47 -5.93
CA ILE A 159 -26.22 10.09 -4.86
C ILE A 159 -25.81 11.50 -5.32
N PRO A 160 -26.48 12.55 -4.80
CA PRO A 160 -26.18 13.94 -5.15
C PRO A 160 -24.71 14.32 -4.96
N GLY A 161 -24.11 14.93 -5.97
CA GLY A 161 -22.69 15.33 -5.98
C GLY A 161 -21.68 14.21 -6.24
N VAL A 162 -22.16 12.98 -6.49
CA VAL A 162 -21.34 11.83 -6.85
C VAL A 162 -21.67 11.36 -8.26
N ASN A 163 -22.95 11.10 -8.53
CA ASN A 163 -23.43 10.62 -9.83
C ASN A 163 -24.59 11.43 -10.42
N THR A 164 -24.77 12.64 -9.91
CA THR A 164 -25.67 13.67 -10.45
C THR A 164 -24.86 14.79 -11.10
N LEU A 165 -25.54 15.62 -11.89
CA LEU A 165 -24.96 16.82 -12.48
C LEU A 165 -25.78 18.05 -12.09
N LEU A 166 -25.18 19.02 -11.40
CA LEU A 166 -25.82 20.32 -11.21
C LEU A 166 -25.79 21.11 -12.55
N LEU A 167 -26.93 21.22 -13.21
CA LEU A 167 -27.08 21.90 -14.48
C LEU A 167 -27.75 23.27 -14.30
N SER A 168 -27.22 24.31 -14.95
CA SER A 168 -27.98 25.53 -15.20
C SER A 168 -27.83 25.97 -16.66
N ALA A 169 -28.85 26.67 -17.16
CA ALA A 169 -28.87 27.20 -18.51
C ALA A 169 -29.45 28.62 -18.55
N SER A 170 -28.80 29.53 -19.27
CA SER A 170 -29.25 30.93 -19.43
C SER A 170 -29.47 31.28 -20.89
N ALA A 171 -30.42 32.18 -21.18
CA ALA A 171 -30.64 32.69 -22.53
C ALA A 171 -29.46 33.54 -23.03
N SER A 172 -28.79 34.25 -22.11
CA SER A 172 -27.56 35.01 -22.36
C SER A 172 -26.32 34.26 -21.89
N PRO A 173 -25.12 34.59 -22.42
CA PRO A 173 -23.87 34.05 -21.93
C PRO A 173 -23.70 34.28 -20.42
N VAL A 174 -23.33 33.22 -19.70
CA VAL A 174 -23.08 33.22 -18.24
C VAL A 174 -21.75 32.52 -17.96
N PRO A 175 -21.16 32.68 -16.76
CA PRO A 175 -20.00 31.89 -16.36
C PRO A 175 -20.32 30.39 -16.33
N ASP A 176 -19.33 29.58 -16.69
CA ASP A 176 -19.37 28.12 -16.58
C ASP A 176 -18.12 27.67 -15.84
N ILE A 177 -18.21 27.59 -14.51
CA ILE A 177 -17.05 27.25 -13.67
C ILE A 177 -16.97 25.73 -13.54
N VAL A 178 -16.06 25.13 -14.29
CA VAL A 178 -15.72 23.71 -14.15
C VAL A 178 -14.72 23.58 -13.02
N ALA A 179 -15.04 22.80 -11.98
CA ALA A 179 -14.23 22.65 -10.79
C ALA A 179 -13.86 21.19 -10.52
N LEU A 180 -12.64 20.96 -10.00
CA LEU A 180 -12.13 19.65 -9.61
C LEU A 180 -11.45 19.76 -8.23
N GLY A 181 -11.93 18.96 -7.27
CA GLY A 181 -11.27 18.80 -5.97
C GLY A 181 -10.03 17.90 -6.07
N ALA A 182 -9.06 18.11 -5.20
CA ALA A 182 -7.88 17.26 -5.06
C ALA A 182 -7.54 17.10 -3.57
N THR A 183 -7.78 15.90 -3.03
CA THR A 183 -7.47 15.55 -1.63
C THR A 183 -6.01 15.10 -1.51
N PRO A 184 -5.38 15.20 -0.31
CA PRO A 184 -3.97 14.88 -0.13
C PRO A 184 -3.58 13.45 -0.53
N THR A 185 -4.48 12.49 -0.33
CA THR A 185 -4.32 11.07 -0.63
C THR A 185 -4.76 10.69 -2.05
N GLY A 186 -5.46 11.59 -2.76
CA GLY A 186 -5.97 11.34 -4.11
C GLY A 186 -7.20 10.43 -4.19
N ASP A 187 -7.80 10.06 -3.07
CA ASP A 187 -8.97 9.16 -2.95
C ASP A 187 -10.33 9.89 -2.95
N GLY A 188 -10.34 11.23 -3.00
CA GLY A 188 -11.56 12.03 -2.91
C GLY A 188 -12.12 12.22 -1.50
N ILE A 189 -11.37 11.85 -0.45
CA ILE A 189 -11.74 12.00 0.96
C ILE A 189 -10.84 13.07 1.62
N ALA A 190 -11.45 14.11 2.20
CA ALA A 190 -10.77 15.05 3.08
C ALA A 190 -10.89 14.52 4.51
N TYR A 191 -9.79 13.92 4.97
CA TYR A 191 -9.70 13.18 6.21
C TYR A 191 -8.84 13.90 7.26
N ALA A 192 -9.27 13.88 8.52
CA ALA A 192 -8.48 14.33 9.67
C ALA A 192 -8.58 13.36 10.85
N GLU A 193 -7.47 13.18 11.58
CA GLU A 193 -7.43 12.38 12.81
C GLU A 193 -8.17 13.09 13.95
N TYR A 194 -9.24 12.50 14.46
CA TYR A 194 -10.07 13.09 15.52
C TYR A 194 -10.17 12.14 16.72
N MET A 195 -9.79 12.64 17.91
CA MET A 195 -9.83 11.88 19.16
C MET A 195 -11.13 12.19 19.92
N SER A 196 -12.07 11.24 19.88
CA SER A 196 -13.37 11.37 20.59
C SER A 196 -13.16 11.58 22.09
N GLY A 197 -13.89 12.54 22.67
CA GLY A 197 -13.82 12.87 24.11
C GLY A 197 -12.62 13.72 24.56
N SER A 198 -11.70 14.11 23.67
CA SER A 198 -10.52 14.92 24.01
C SER A 198 -10.80 16.43 24.15
N GLY A 199 -11.92 16.92 23.63
CA GLY A 199 -12.21 18.35 23.50
C GLY A 199 -11.35 19.08 22.46
N ALA A 200 -10.48 18.38 21.73
CA ALA A 200 -9.65 18.94 20.66
C ALA A 200 -10.39 19.03 19.33
N THR A 201 -9.90 19.89 18.43
CA THR A 201 -10.35 19.95 17.03
C THR A 201 -9.34 19.26 16.13
N ALA A 202 -9.81 18.70 15.01
CA ALA A 202 -8.95 18.09 13.98
C ALA A 202 -9.03 18.92 12.71
N SER A 203 -7.94 19.06 11.95
CA SER A 203 -7.97 19.84 10.71
C SER A 203 -7.37 19.08 9.52
N THR A 204 -7.92 19.34 8.34
CA THR A 204 -7.40 18.87 7.06
C THR A 204 -7.60 19.94 5.99
N ALA A 205 -7.00 19.75 4.83
CA ALA A 205 -7.18 20.66 3.71
C ALA A 205 -7.19 19.93 2.37
N PHE A 206 -7.85 20.52 1.38
CA PHE A 206 -7.81 20.05 0.00
C PHE A 206 -7.81 21.23 -0.97
N ALA A 207 -7.30 21.01 -2.18
CA ALA A 207 -7.24 22.02 -3.22
C ALA A 207 -8.41 21.88 -4.20
N VAL A 208 -8.82 22.99 -4.82
CA VAL A 208 -9.78 23.00 -5.92
C VAL A 208 -9.18 23.75 -7.10
N ALA A 209 -9.09 23.06 -8.24
CA ALA A 209 -8.75 23.65 -9.52
C ALA A 209 -10.02 24.08 -10.25
N THR A 210 -10.00 25.22 -10.92
CA THR A 210 -11.15 25.67 -11.72
C THR A 210 -10.75 26.14 -13.10
N VAL A 211 -11.70 26.15 -14.03
CA VAL A 211 -11.63 26.88 -15.29
C VAL A 211 -13.00 27.49 -15.59
N ASN A 212 -13.03 28.75 -16.04
CA ASN A 212 -14.25 29.35 -16.57
C ASN A 212 -14.34 29.13 -18.07
N VAL A 213 -15.21 28.24 -18.54
CA VAL A 213 -15.44 28.01 -19.98
C VAL A 213 -16.59 28.86 -20.55
N GLY A 214 -17.18 29.72 -19.72
CA GLY A 214 -18.26 30.65 -20.10
C GLY A 214 -17.81 32.10 -20.11
N ALA A 215 -18.76 33.02 -19.89
CA ALA A 215 -18.50 34.45 -19.84
C ALA A 215 -17.75 34.87 -18.57
N ALA A 216 -16.99 35.97 -18.65
CA ALA A 216 -16.30 36.53 -17.49
C ALA A 216 -17.29 37.05 -16.44
N ALA A 217 -17.03 36.78 -15.16
CA ALA A 217 -17.78 37.38 -14.06
C ALA A 217 -17.00 37.36 -12.75
N THR A 218 -17.51 38.11 -11.76
CA THR A 218 -17.13 37.92 -10.36
C THR A 218 -17.81 36.68 -9.81
N ILE A 219 -17.00 35.78 -9.25
CA ILE A 219 -17.44 34.52 -8.66
C ILE A 219 -17.09 34.51 -7.18
N THR A 220 -18.06 34.14 -6.36
CA THR A 220 -17.88 33.90 -4.93
C THR A 220 -17.85 32.40 -4.69
N ALA A 221 -16.70 31.88 -4.26
CA ALA A 221 -16.53 30.50 -3.84
C ALA A 221 -16.93 30.34 -2.36
N THR A 222 -17.81 29.39 -2.06
CA THR A 222 -18.25 29.03 -0.71
C THR A 222 -18.24 27.51 -0.54
N ALA A 223 -18.28 27.02 0.70
CA ALA A 223 -18.43 25.60 0.98
C ALA A 223 -19.66 25.32 1.87
N ASP A 224 -20.36 24.23 1.61
CA ASP A 224 -21.52 23.76 2.38
C ASP A 224 -21.58 22.23 2.42
N THR A 225 -22.37 21.66 3.32
CA THR A 225 -22.49 20.20 3.54
C THR A 225 -23.70 19.59 2.84
N GLY A 226 -24.31 20.29 1.87
CA GLY A 226 -25.48 19.78 1.13
C GLY A 226 -26.72 19.57 1.99
N GLY A 227 -26.81 20.23 3.15
CA GLY A 227 -27.92 20.08 4.11
C GLY A 227 -27.70 19.02 5.19
N VAL A 228 -26.60 18.26 5.13
CA VAL A 228 -26.22 17.34 6.21
C VAL A 228 -25.61 18.12 7.37
N SER A 229 -26.12 17.94 8.58
CA SER A 229 -25.52 18.56 9.77
C SER A 229 -24.23 17.82 10.13
N LEU A 230 -23.09 18.40 9.78
CA LEU A 230 -21.76 17.87 10.11
C LEU A 230 -21.05 18.82 11.07
N PRO A 231 -20.30 18.30 12.06
CA PRO A 231 -19.56 19.06 13.06
C PRO A 231 -18.25 19.62 12.46
N VAL A 232 -18.37 20.49 11.46
CA VAL A 232 -17.23 21.09 10.75
C VAL A 232 -17.35 22.60 10.63
N SER A 233 -16.22 23.29 10.71
CA SER A 233 -16.06 24.66 10.23
C SER A 233 -15.11 24.66 9.04
N VAL A 234 -15.38 25.54 8.06
CA VAL A 234 -14.61 25.59 6.81
C VAL A 234 -14.18 27.01 6.53
N ALA A 235 -12.92 27.16 6.16
CA ALA A 235 -12.38 28.38 5.59
C ALA A 235 -11.85 28.11 4.17
N ILE A 236 -11.97 29.08 3.29
CA ILE A 236 -11.53 29.03 1.90
C ILE A 236 -10.68 30.26 1.57
N CYS A 237 -9.67 30.06 0.73
CA CYS A 237 -8.91 31.16 0.12
C CYS A 237 -8.70 30.86 -1.38
N GLN A 238 -8.63 31.91 -2.20
CA GLN A 238 -8.05 31.78 -3.53
C GLN A 238 -6.54 31.61 -3.38
N THR A 239 -5.94 30.70 -4.15
CA THR A 239 -4.50 30.44 -4.14
C THR A 239 -3.85 30.87 -5.44
N ASP A 240 -2.56 31.18 -5.35
CA ASP A 240 -1.70 31.38 -6.52
C ASP A 240 -1.46 30.02 -7.23
N PRO A 241 -1.80 29.90 -8.53
CA PRO A 241 -1.64 28.67 -9.30
C PRO A 241 -0.19 28.25 -9.57
N GLN A 242 0.84 28.91 -9.06
CA GLN A 242 2.24 28.47 -9.13
C GLN A 242 2.81 28.15 -7.75
N THR A 243 2.53 28.99 -6.75
CA THR A 243 3.14 28.84 -5.42
C THR A 243 2.28 28.03 -4.45
N SER A 244 0.98 27.91 -4.71
CA SER A 244 -0.03 27.35 -3.80
C SER A 244 -0.29 28.20 -2.54
N THR A 245 0.17 29.45 -2.49
CA THR A 245 -0.08 30.34 -1.34
C THR A 245 -1.45 30.99 -1.45
N CYS A 246 -2.17 31.12 -0.33
CA CYS A 246 -3.39 31.93 -0.28
C CYS A 246 -3.08 33.38 -0.67
N LEU A 247 -3.86 33.96 -1.58
CA LEU A 247 -3.75 35.36 -2.00
C LEU A 247 -4.33 36.33 -0.96
N ALA A 248 -5.21 35.83 -0.09
CA ALA A 248 -5.80 36.54 1.04
C ALA A 248 -6.00 35.56 2.21
N PRO A 249 -6.11 36.03 3.46
CA PRO A 249 -6.39 35.15 4.60
C PRO A 249 -7.64 34.27 4.37
N PRO A 250 -7.61 32.98 4.75
CA PRO A 250 -8.78 32.11 4.64
C PRO A 250 -10.00 32.70 5.37
N ALA A 251 -11.15 32.70 4.70
CA ALA A 251 -12.41 33.24 5.19
C ALA A 251 -13.58 32.31 4.85
N ALA A 252 -14.82 32.65 5.24
CA ALA A 252 -16.00 31.84 4.93
C ALA A 252 -16.33 31.78 3.42
N SER A 253 -15.80 32.73 2.65
CA SER A 253 -15.93 32.79 1.20
C SER A 253 -14.72 33.45 0.56
N ALA A 254 -14.50 33.20 -0.73
CA ALA A 254 -13.48 33.85 -1.53
C ALA A 254 -14.11 34.38 -2.83
N ALA A 255 -14.17 35.71 -2.96
CA ALA A 255 -14.69 36.37 -4.16
C ALA A 255 -13.55 36.79 -5.08
N THR A 256 -13.68 36.49 -6.38
CA THR A 256 -12.65 36.83 -7.37
C THR A 256 -13.24 37.01 -8.76
N GLY A 257 -12.66 37.90 -9.56
CA GLY A 257 -13.01 38.05 -10.97
C GLY A 257 -12.38 36.93 -11.79
N ILE A 258 -13.20 36.13 -12.48
CA ILE A 258 -12.73 35.03 -13.32
C ILE A 258 -13.06 35.34 -14.79
N ALA A 259 -12.04 35.72 -15.56
CA ALA A 259 -12.17 35.93 -17.00
C ALA A 259 -12.51 34.62 -17.73
N ALA A 260 -13.05 34.72 -18.95
CA ALA A 260 -13.24 33.56 -19.81
C ALA A 260 -11.89 32.87 -20.07
N GLY A 261 -11.84 31.55 -19.91
CA GLY A 261 -10.63 30.72 -20.01
C GLY A 261 -9.66 30.79 -18.82
N ALA A 262 -9.92 31.64 -17.81
CA ALA A 262 -9.04 31.75 -16.65
C ALA A 262 -9.16 30.54 -15.70
N THR A 263 -8.07 30.24 -15.00
CA THR A 263 -7.88 28.99 -14.24
C THR A 263 -7.49 29.20 -12.77
N PRO A 264 -8.26 29.97 -11.97
CA PRO A 264 -7.89 30.21 -10.59
C PRO A 264 -7.98 28.93 -9.75
N THR A 265 -7.17 28.86 -8.70
CA THR A 265 -7.16 27.75 -7.75
C THR A 265 -7.63 28.23 -6.38
N PHE A 266 -8.14 27.31 -5.58
CA PHE A 266 -8.60 27.57 -4.22
C PHE A 266 -8.07 26.49 -3.28
N ALA A 267 -7.92 26.84 -1.99
CA ALA A 267 -7.65 25.89 -0.92
C ALA A 267 -8.77 25.97 0.11
N LEU A 268 -9.23 24.81 0.58
CA LEU A 268 -10.21 24.68 1.63
C LEU A 268 -9.55 24.08 2.86
N PHE A 269 -9.79 24.69 4.00
CA PHE A 269 -9.32 24.28 5.32
C PHE A 269 -10.54 23.88 6.13
N ILE A 270 -10.58 22.62 6.54
CA ILE A 270 -11.68 22.04 7.30
C ILE A 270 -11.20 21.82 8.72
N THR A 271 -12.00 22.24 9.69
CA THR A 271 -11.79 21.95 11.10
C THR A 271 -12.99 21.18 11.62
N PHE A 272 -12.77 19.98 12.14
CA PHE A 272 -13.76 19.12 12.74
C PHE A 272 -13.84 19.38 14.24
N THR A 273 -15.04 19.59 14.74
CA THR A 273 -15.34 19.79 16.17
C THR A 273 -15.94 18.54 16.81
N ASN A 274 -16.29 17.53 16.01
CA ASN A 274 -16.72 16.21 16.47
C ASN A 274 -16.41 15.12 15.42
N GLU A 275 -16.65 13.87 15.80
CA GLU A 275 -16.44 12.71 14.94
C GLU A 275 -17.40 12.70 13.73
N VAL A 276 -16.89 12.33 12.55
CA VAL A 276 -17.63 12.25 11.28
C VAL A 276 -17.32 10.90 10.65
N ALA A 277 -18.22 9.92 10.78
CA ALA A 277 -18.01 8.61 10.18
C ALA A 277 -17.74 8.67 8.67
N LEU A 278 -16.92 7.77 8.13
CA LEU A 278 -16.71 7.66 6.69
C LEU A 278 -18.00 7.15 6.02
N ASN A 279 -18.78 8.07 5.47
CA ASN A 279 -19.93 7.77 4.62
C ASN A 279 -19.89 8.68 3.39
N PRO A 280 -19.12 8.30 2.35
CA PRO A 280 -18.87 9.19 1.21
C PRO A 280 -20.13 9.59 0.42
N ALA A 281 -21.21 8.82 0.55
CA ALA A 281 -22.51 9.11 -0.08
C ALA A 281 -23.29 10.23 0.63
N ILE A 282 -23.03 10.47 1.93
CA ILE A 282 -23.79 11.42 2.76
C ILE A 282 -22.88 12.53 3.29
N ASN A 283 -21.75 12.17 3.89
CA ASN A 283 -20.85 13.09 4.56
C ASN A 283 -19.92 13.73 3.53
N ARG A 284 -20.36 14.84 2.92
CA ARG A 284 -19.62 15.53 1.86
C ARG A 284 -19.53 17.03 2.13
N LEU A 285 -18.46 17.62 1.61
CA LEU A 285 -18.34 19.06 1.47
C LEU A 285 -18.45 19.44 0.00
N PHE A 286 -19.44 20.27 -0.30
CA PHE A 286 -19.67 20.86 -1.61
C PHE A 286 -19.01 22.22 -1.68
N VAL A 287 -18.24 22.47 -2.74
CA VAL A 287 -17.67 23.78 -3.05
C VAL A 287 -18.51 24.40 -4.15
N ARG A 288 -19.14 25.54 -3.88
CA ARG A 288 -20.06 26.23 -4.78
C ARG A 288 -19.42 27.52 -5.29
N PHE A 289 -19.51 27.74 -6.60
CA PHE A 289 -19.04 28.95 -7.27
C PHE A 289 -20.27 29.74 -7.73
N ARG A 290 -20.58 30.85 -7.06
CA ARG A 290 -21.79 31.65 -7.33
C ARG A 290 -21.47 32.95 -8.04
N ASP A 291 -22.31 33.35 -8.98
CA ASP A 291 -22.24 34.70 -9.58
C ASP A 291 -22.75 35.79 -8.62
N SER A 292 -22.68 37.05 -9.05
CA SER A 292 -23.17 38.20 -8.27
C SER A 292 -24.67 38.17 -7.97
N GLY A 293 -25.45 37.39 -8.74
CA GLY A 293 -26.87 37.14 -8.48
C GLY A 293 -27.11 36.00 -7.49
N GLY A 294 -26.06 35.38 -6.93
CA GLY A 294 -26.15 34.24 -6.03
C GLY A 294 -26.42 32.90 -6.74
N THR A 295 -26.44 32.87 -8.07
CA THR A 295 -26.71 31.65 -8.84
C THR A 295 -25.46 30.79 -8.88
N THR A 296 -25.57 29.49 -8.58
CA THR A 296 -24.43 28.57 -8.67
C THR A 296 -24.08 28.29 -10.13
N ARG A 297 -22.87 28.68 -10.53
CA ARG A 297 -22.27 28.54 -11.87
C ARG A 297 -21.18 27.46 -11.95
N GLY A 298 -20.82 26.88 -10.81
CA GLY A 298 -19.89 25.76 -10.71
C GLY A 298 -20.00 25.06 -9.36
N SER A 299 -19.67 23.77 -9.33
CA SER A 299 -19.72 22.93 -8.15
C SER A 299 -18.74 21.76 -8.25
N THR A 300 -18.14 21.40 -7.12
CA THR A 300 -17.44 20.11 -6.92
C THR A 300 -17.70 19.65 -5.49
N SER A 301 -17.39 18.40 -5.16
CA SER A 301 -17.46 17.94 -3.78
C SER A 301 -16.38 16.92 -3.44
N VAL A 302 -16.06 16.80 -2.15
CA VAL A 302 -15.20 15.76 -1.58
C VAL A 302 -15.91 15.12 -0.39
N ALA A 303 -15.63 13.85 -0.11
CA ALA A 303 -16.14 13.21 1.10
C ALA A 303 -15.42 13.76 2.33
N LEU A 304 -16.13 13.81 3.46
CA LEU A 304 -15.58 14.19 4.76
C LEU A 304 -15.58 12.97 5.66
N ALA A 305 -14.47 12.78 6.37
CA ALA A 305 -14.41 11.81 7.44
C ALA A 305 -13.45 12.28 8.53
N THR A 306 -13.81 11.95 9.75
CA THR A 306 -12.87 11.86 10.84
C THR A 306 -12.99 10.52 11.51
N GLY A 307 -11.99 10.25 12.31
CA GLY A 307 -11.76 8.98 12.93
C GLY A 307 -10.27 8.84 13.02
N GLY A 308 -9.84 7.80 13.69
CA GLY A 308 -8.57 7.23 13.36
C GLY A 308 -8.80 6.24 12.24
N GLY A 309 -8.29 6.49 11.02
CA GLY A 309 -8.53 5.76 9.78
C GLY A 309 -9.80 4.92 9.88
N ALA A 310 -9.88 3.60 9.88
CA ALA A 310 -8.85 2.58 9.84
C ALA A 310 -7.52 3.04 10.46
N GLY A 311 -7.51 3.51 11.72
CA GLY A 311 -6.30 3.93 12.43
C GLY A 311 -6.22 5.22 13.23
N GLY A 312 -6.45 5.16 14.54
CA GLY A 312 -6.23 6.31 15.44
C GLY A 312 -7.22 6.47 16.60
N GLY A 313 -7.89 5.40 17.04
CA GLY A 313 -8.11 5.23 18.47
C GLY A 313 -6.85 4.59 19.03
N ALA A 314 -5.89 5.38 19.55
CA ALA A 314 -4.52 4.94 19.85
C ALA A 314 -3.97 4.02 18.75
N SER A 315 -3.28 4.60 17.75
CA SER A 315 -2.64 3.85 16.65
C SER A 315 -1.48 2.95 17.12
N SER A 316 -1.35 2.79 18.43
CA SER A 316 -0.33 2.03 19.12
C SER A 316 -0.92 1.24 20.31
N LEU A 317 -0.18 0.21 20.72
CA LEU A 317 -0.52 -0.60 21.87
C LEU A 317 -0.23 0.14 23.16
N THR A 318 -1.24 0.33 24.01
CA THR A 318 -1.07 0.80 25.39
C THR A 318 -0.62 -0.35 26.29
N ALA A 319 -0.11 -0.06 27.49
CA ALA A 319 0.23 -1.11 28.46
C ALA A 319 -0.98 -1.99 28.83
N ALA A 320 -2.20 -1.40 28.82
CA ALA A 320 -3.44 -2.14 29.04
C ALA A 320 -3.76 -3.09 27.87
N ASP A 321 -3.58 -2.64 26.62
CA ASP A 321 -3.76 -3.51 25.44
C ASP A 321 -2.76 -4.68 25.48
N VAL A 322 -1.48 -4.40 25.77
CA VAL A 322 -0.44 -5.42 25.86
C VAL A 322 -0.77 -6.44 26.96
N ARG A 323 -1.24 -5.98 28.11
CA ARG A 323 -1.68 -6.86 29.19
C ARG A 323 -2.89 -7.71 28.77
N ALA A 324 -3.86 -7.13 28.06
CA ALA A 324 -5.03 -7.84 27.58
C ALA A 324 -4.66 -8.94 26.57
N VAL A 325 -3.76 -8.65 25.62
CA VAL A 325 -3.25 -9.63 24.65
C VAL A 325 -2.58 -10.81 25.33
N VAL A 326 -1.67 -10.54 26.28
CA VAL A 326 -1.00 -11.61 27.06
C VAL A 326 -2.01 -12.41 27.88
N GLN A 327 -2.96 -11.73 28.52
CA GLN A 327 -4.00 -12.38 29.31
C GLN A 327 -4.89 -13.29 28.45
N GLY A 328 -5.34 -12.81 27.29
CA GLY A 328 -6.15 -13.60 26.35
C GLY A 328 -5.42 -14.86 25.89
N ALA A 329 -4.15 -14.75 25.51
CA ALA A 329 -3.34 -15.90 25.11
C ALA A 329 -3.11 -16.89 26.29
N ALA A 330 -2.80 -16.38 27.49
CA ALA A 330 -2.56 -17.24 28.66
C ALA A 330 -3.82 -17.98 29.13
N GLN A 331 -5.00 -17.35 28.98
CA GLN A 331 -6.31 -17.91 29.34
C GLN A 331 -6.91 -18.78 28.23
N ALA A 332 -6.38 -18.74 27.00
CA ALA A 332 -6.88 -19.57 25.90
C ALA A 332 -6.78 -21.07 26.20
N VAL A 333 -5.73 -21.48 26.93
CA VAL A 333 -5.43 -22.89 27.24
C VAL A 333 -4.76 -23.04 28.60
N ASP A 334 -4.94 -24.18 29.25
CA ASP A 334 -4.44 -24.52 30.59
C ASP A 334 -3.03 -25.12 30.60
N VAL A 335 -2.34 -25.17 29.47
CA VAL A 335 -0.97 -25.72 29.35
C VAL A 335 0.14 -24.65 29.50
N PRO A 336 1.41 -25.03 29.70
CA PRO A 336 2.52 -24.08 29.73
C PRO A 336 2.75 -23.35 28.40
N LEU A 337 3.04 -22.04 28.46
CA LEU A 337 3.25 -21.16 27.31
C LEU A 337 4.36 -20.14 27.60
N VAL A 338 5.08 -19.72 26.56
CA VAL A 338 5.85 -18.47 26.52
C VAL A 338 5.16 -17.53 25.53
N ILE A 339 4.88 -16.30 25.94
CA ILE A 339 4.11 -15.31 25.17
C ILE A 339 4.92 -14.02 25.08
N ALA A 340 5.14 -13.53 23.87
CA ALA A 340 5.74 -12.23 23.60
C ALA A 340 4.77 -11.33 22.84
N VAL A 341 4.81 -10.04 23.14
CA VAL A 341 4.10 -8.99 22.39
C VAL A 341 5.11 -7.95 21.94
N VAL A 342 5.03 -7.52 20.68
CA VAL A 342 5.87 -6.47 20.11
C VAL A 342 5.03 -5.36 19.50
N ASP A 343 5.56 -4.14 19.47
CA ASP A 343 4.97 -3.03 18.71
C ASP A 343 5.16 -3.21 17.19
N ARG A 344 4.65 -2.24 16.40
CA ARG A 344 4.76 -2.21 14.95
C ARG A 344 6.21 -2.25 14.44
N MET A 345 7.17 -1.68 15.19
CA MET A 345 8.60 -1.65 14.89
C MET A 345 9.32 -2.92 15.37
N GLY A 346 8.64 -3.82 16.10
CA GLY A 346 9.19 -5.06 16.61
C GLY A 346 9.92 -4.92 17.95
N ASN A 347 9.72 -3.80 18.67
CA ASN A 347 10.21 -3.63 20.03
C ASN A 347 9.39 -4.51 20.99
N PRO A 348 10.03 -5.35 21.82
CA PRO A 348 9.31 -6.12 22.83
C PRO A 348 8.59 -5.23 23.85
N LEU A 349 7.29 -5.44 24.00
CA LEU A 349 6.42 -4.74 24.97
C LEU A 349 6.05 -5.61 26.17
N ALA A 350 6.05 -6.92 26.00
CA ALA A 350 5.90 -7.89 27.08
C ALA A 350 6.54 -9.23 26.72
N LEU A 351 7.03 -9.93 27.74
CA LEU A 351 7.45 -11.31 27.67
C LEU A 351 6.99 -12.03 28.95
N PHE A 352 6.07 -12.98 28.78
CA PHE A 352 5.39 -13.68 29.85
C PHE A 352 5.59 -15.20 29.73
N SER A 353 5.80 -15.88 30.86
CA SER A 353 5.93 -17.34 30.91
C SER A 353 4.98 -17.94 31.94
N LYS A 354 4.22 -18.95 31.52
CA LYS A 354 3.43 -19.78 32.44
C LYS A 354 4.33 -20.78 33.16
N PRO A 355 3.96 -21.24 34.37
CA PRO A 355 4.70 -22.28 35.09
C PRO A 355 4.90 -23.53 34.23
N GLY A 356 6.11 -24.10 34.26
CA GLY A 356 6.45 -25.30 33.52
C GLY A 356 6.71 -25.10 32.02
N ALA A 357 6.74 -23.85 31.53
CA ALA A 357 7.11 -23.57 30.14
C ALA A 357 8.57 -23.95 29.90
N SER A 358 8.84 -24.61 28.77
CA SER A 358 10.21 -25.00 28.40
C SER A 358 11.08 -23.77 28.17
N ALA A 359 12.31 -23.79 28.68
CA ALA A 359 13.31 -22.76 28.39
C ALA A 359 13.81 -22.82 26.93
N THR A 360 13.67 -23.96 26.27
CA THR A 360 14.10 -24.16 24.88
C THR A 360 12.96 -24.60 23.98
N ALA A 361 13.05 -24.24 22.70
CA ALA A 361 12.10 -24.61 21.66
C ALA A 361 12.81 -24.85 20.32
N THR A 362 12.10 -25.41 19.35
CA THR A 362 12.65 -25.66 18.01
C THR A 362 12.37 -24.44 17.11
N GLY A 363 13.44 -23.75 16.71
CA GLY A 363 13.39 -22.62 15.79
C GLY A 363 13.47 -23.04 14.32
N ASN A 364 13.85 -22.10 13.46
CA ASN A 364 14.15 -22.39 12.05
C ASN A 364 15.30 -23.40 11.93
N PHE A 365 15.28 -24.19 10.86
CA PHE A 365 16.25 -25.22 10.55
C PHE A 365 16.41 -26.26 11.67
N SER A 366 15.30 -26.57 12.36
CA SER A 366 15.23 -27.48 13.50
C SER A 366 16.22 -27.18 14.62
N SER A 367 16.70 -25.92 14.70
CA SER A 367 17.72 -25.52 15.66
C SER A 367 17.10 -25.34 17.06
N PRO A 368 17.71 -25.89 18.12
CA PRO A 368 17.28 -25.61 19.49
C PRO A 368 17.64 -24.16 19.84
N VAL A 369 16.64 -23.39 20.25
CA VAL A 369 16.77 -21.96 20.59
C VAL A 369 16.11 -21.68 21.93
N ASP A 370 16.46 -20.54 22.53
CA ASP A 370 15.74 -20.03 23.70
C ASP A 370 14.27 -19.73 23.35
N ALA A 371 13.35 -20.18 24.21
CA ALA A 371 11.92 -20.07 23.96
C ALA A 371 11.42 -18.61 23.99
N ASN A 372 12.06 -17.73 24.75
CA ASN A 372 11.72 -16.30 24.76
C ASN A 372 12.16 -15.61 23.48
N GLU A 373 13.36 -15.93 22.98
CA GLU A 373 13.84 -15.44 21.68
C GLU A 373 12.93 -15.90 20.54
N LEU A 374 12.48 -17.16 20.57
CA LEU A 374 11.53 -17.68 19.58
C LEU A 374 10.17 -16.98 19.66
N ALA A 375 9.64 -16.76 20.87
CA ALA A 375 8.38 -16.03 21.05
C ALA A 375 8.49 -14.60 20.47
N VAL A 376 9.59 -13.89 20.74
CA VAL A 376 9.81 -12.53 20.18
C VAL A 376 9.98 -12.56 18.66
N SER A 377 10.71 -13.54 18.12
CA SER A 377 10.87 -13.70 16.67
C SER A 377 9.54 -14.02 15.96
N LEU A 378 8.67 -14.83 16.57
CA LEU A 378 7.32 -15.10 16.07
C LEU A 378 6.44 -13.84 16.11
N ALA A 379 6.49 -13.08 17.22
CA ALA A 379 5.77 -11.82 17.35
C ALA A 379 6.21 -10.80 16.27
N ARG A 380 7.53 -10.67 16.07
CA ARG A 380 8.11 -9.85 15.00
C ARG A 380 7.71 -10.35 13.62
N THR A 381 7.62 -11.65 13.39
CA THR A 381 7.17 -12.20 12.11
C THR A 381 5.76 -11.73 11.77
N GLY A 382 4.82 -11.78 12.72
CA GLY A 382 3.48 -11.23 12.53
C GLY A 382 3.49 -9.71 12.28
N ALA A 383 4.22 -8.95 13.11
CA ALA A 383 4.30 -7.50 13.01
C ALA A 383 4.98 -7.01 11.72
N PHE A 384 6.04 -7.67 11.27
CA PHE A 384 6.89 -7.18 10.18
C PHE A 384 6.32 -7.44 8.79
N PHE A 385 5.72 -8.62 8.58
CA PHE A 385 5.20 -9.02 7.27
C PHE A 385 3.85 -8.40 6.95
N SER A 386 3.03 -8.20 7.97
CA SER A 386 1.70 -7.65 7.77
C SER A 386 1.74 -6.19 7.32
N ASN A 387 0.66 -5.78 6.68
CA ASN A 387 0.33 -4.40 6.38
C ASN A 387 -1.08 -4.10 6.92
N SER A 388 -1.48 -2.83 6.94
CA SER A 388 -2.77 -2.45 7.54
C SER A 388 -3.98 -2.90 6.72
N GLN A 389 -3.76 -3.38 5.49
CA GLN A 389 -4.82 -3.81 4.57
C GLN A 389 -5.05 -5.33 4.61
N ALA A 390 -4.03 -6.13 4.91
CA ALA A 390 -4.13 -7.57 4.89
C ALA A 390 -3.19 -8.23 5.93
N PRO A 391 -3.71 -9.06 6.84
CA PRO A 391 -2.92 -9.74 7.85
C PRO A 391 -2.13 -10.91 7.26
N LEU A 392 -0.87 -11.05 7.67
CA LEU A 392 0.03 -12.16 7.35
C LEU A 392 0.58 -12.76 8.64
N SER A 393 0.36 -14.06 8.86
CA SER A 393 0.90 -14.77 10.02
C SER A 393 2.25 -15.43 9.67
N SER A 394 2.95 -15.91 10.69
CA SER A 394 4.10 -16.80 10.53
C SER A 394 3.81 -18.02 9.62
N ARG A 395 2.59 -18.57 9.66
CA ARG A 395 2.14 -19.62 8.73
C ARG A 395 2.08 -19.11 7.29
N THR A 396 1.55 -17.91 7.08
CA THR A 396 1.53 -17.32 5.74
C THR A 396 2.92 -17.15 5.18
N VAL A 397 3.85 -16.62 5.99
CA VAL A 397 5.26 -16.43 5.60
C VAL A 397 5.92 -17.76 5.26
N ARG A 398 5.71 -18.80 6.08
CA ARG A 398 6.21 -20.15 5.81
C ARG A 398 5.69 -20.72 4.48
N PHE A 399 4.42 -20.49 4.17
CA PHE A 399 3.79 -20.98 2.94
C PHE A 399 4.38 -20.37 1.67
N ILE A 400 4.96 -19.16 1.77
CA ILE A 400 5.61 -18.45 0.66
C ILE A 400 7.15 -18.48 0.72
N SER A 401 7.75 -19.29 1.61
CA SER A 401 9.21 -19.41 1.76
C SER A 401 9.81 -20.76 1.34
N GLY A 402 9.01 -21.64 0.75
CA GLY A 402 9.42 -23.00 0.38
C GLY A 402 10.11 -23.15 -0.97
N ILE A 403 10.66 -24.34 -1.22
CA ILE A 403 11.31 -24.71 -2.50
C ILE A 403 10.31 -24.99 -3.63
N HIS A 404 9.02 -25.06 -3.29
CA HIS A 404 7.89 -25.16 -4.21
C HIS A 404 6.76 -24.23 -3.77
N PHE A 405 5.97 -23.75 -4.73
CA PHE A 405 4.75 -23.01 -4.51
C PHE A 405 3.62 -23.54 -5.43
N PRO A 406 2.52 -24.08 -4.86
CA PRO A 406 2.28 -24.25 -3.43
C PRO A 406 3.20 -25.33 -2.81
N PRO A 407 3.47 -25.27 -1.49
CA PRO A 407 4.31 -26.25 -0.81
C PRO A 407 3.82 -27.70 -0.99
N GLY A 408 4.76 -28.64 -1.13
CA GLY A 408 4.48 -30.07 -1.21
C GLY A 408 4.03 -30.59 -2.58
N ILE A 409 3.89 -29.71 -3.58
CA ILE A 409 3.63 -30.13 -4.96
C ILE A 409 4.94 -30.15 -5.74
N THR A 410 5.33 -31.34 -6.19
CA THR A 410 6.56 -31.55 -6.97
C THR A 410 6.51 -30.84 -8.33
N ASN A 411 7.69 -30.48 -8.83
CA ASN A 411 7.93 -29.84 -10.12
C ASN A 411 7.19 -28.52 -10.27
N LYS A 412 7.08 -27.76 -9.17
CA LYS A 412 6.57 -26.39 -9.14
C LYS A 412 7.68 -25.41 -8.82
N ALA A 413 7.57 -24.21 -9.37
CA ALA A 413 8.51 -23.13 -9.09
C ALA A 413 8.64 -22.89 -7.58
N ASN A 414 9.81 -22.45 -7.13
CA ASN A 414 10.02 -22.09 -5.74
C ASN A 414 9.12 -20.92 -5.33
N ALA A 415 8.83 -20.83 -4.04
CA ALA A 415 8.05 -19.74 -3.49
C ALA A 415 8.83 -18.42 -3.53
N ALA A 416 8.08 -17.31 -3.50
CA ALA A 416 8.60 -15.97 -3.71
C ALA A 416 9.72 -15.59 -2.72
N LEU A 417 9.67 -16.08 -1.48
CA LEU A 417 10.53 -15.65 -0.38
C LEU A 417 11.40 -16.78 0.17
N TYR A 418 11.91 -17.68 -0.68
CA TYR A 418 12.89 -18.66 -0.22
C TYR A 418 14.09 -17.96 0.44
N GLY A 419 14.46 -18.40 1.64
CA GLY A 419 15.55 -17.82 2.44
C GLY A 419 15.16 -16.62 3.30
N ILE A 420 13.87 -16.30 3.42
CA ILE A 420 13.39 -15.19 4.28
C ILE A 420 13.81 -15.30 5.74
N GLU A 421 14.03 -16.53 6.22
CA GLU A 421 14.49 -16.85 7.56
C GLU A 421 15.83 -16.18 7.91
N ASN A 422 16.64 -15.86 6.91
CA ASN A 422 17.95 -15.23 7.08
C ASN A 422 17.91 -13.69 7.12
N THR A 423 16.73 -13.09 7.05
CA THR A 423 16.54 -11.63 7.08
C THR A 423 16.18 -11.15 8.49
N ASN A 424 16.28 -9.84 8.74
CA ASN A 424 15.84 -9.21 10.00
C ASN A 424 16.52 -9.79 11.26
N ARG A 425 17.77 -10.23 11.14
CA ARG A 425 18.57 -10.77 12.26
C ARG A 425 19.20 -9.67 13.15
N GLY A 426 18.83 -8.41 12.94
CA GLY A 426 19.28 -7.27 13.75
C GLY A 426 20.62 -6.65 13.32
N CYS A 427 21.10 -6.98 12.12
CA CYS A 427 22.35 -6.45 11.58
C CYS A 427 22.31 -4.93 11.49
N SER A 428 23.34 -4.26 12.04
CA SER A 428 23.48 -2.81 11.93
C SER A 428 23.49 -2.37 10.46
N LEU A 429 22.71 -1.32 10.14
CA LEU A 429 22.80 -0.65 8.84
C LEU A 429 24.02 0.27 8.74
N ASN A 430 24.72 0.54 9.86
CA ASN A 430 25.85 1.47 9.92
C ASN A 430 25.55 2.81 9.21
N THR A 431 24.45 3.44 9.62
CA THR A 431 23.95 4.65 8.98
C THR A 431 23.49 5.67 10.01
N LEU A 432 23.53 6.95 9.64
CA LEU A 432 22.89 8.02 10.37
C LEU A 432 21.47 8.22 9.83
N PHE A 433 20.47 8.02 10.69
CA PHE A 433 19.08 8.32 10.36
C PHE A 433 18.84 9.84 10.41
N ASN A 434 17.92 10.32 9.58
CA ASN A 434 17.43 11.69 9.66
C ASN A 434 16.77 11.96 11.03
N PRO A 435 16.75 13.20 11.53
CA PRO A 435 16.15 13.52 12.82
C PRO A 435 14.71 13.00 12.95
N GLY A 436 14.42 12.27 14.02
CA GLY A 436 13.10 11.66 14.26
C GLY A 436 12.78 10.45 13.37
N LYS A 437 13.72 9.94 12.57
CA LYS A 437 13.52 8.81 11.65
C LYS A 437 14.26 7.52 12.05
N THR A 438 14.71 7.44 13.30
CA THR A 438 15.45 6.29 13.82
C THR A 438 14.60 5.02 13.80
N ILE A 439 15.22 3.91 13.39
CA ILE A 439 14.64 2.57 13.44
C ILE A 439 15.47 1.70 14.37
N THR A 440 14.81 0.93 15.24
CA THR A 440 15.48 -0.04 16.13
C THR A 440 15.70 -1.36 15.38
N PRO A 441 16.96 -1.85 15.25
CA PRO A 441 17.21 -3.15 14.65
C PRO A 441 16.65 -4.30 15.50
N ALA A 442 16.14 -5.35 14.85
CA ALA A 442 15.55 -6.53 15.48
C ALA A 442 16.60 -7.48 16.12
N ARG A 443 17.34 -6.99 17.12
CA ARG A 443 18.37 -7.76 17.85
C ARG A 443 17.80 -8.79 18.82
N SER A 444 18.65 -9.69 19.31
CA SER A 444 18.37 -10.59 20.42
C SER A 444 18.05 -9.80 21.71
N LEU A 445 17.30 -10.43 22.61
CA LEU A 445 16.93 -9.91 23.93
C LEU A 445 18.14 -9.68 24.84
N ASN A 446 19.31 -10.25 24.54
CA ASN A 446 20.53 -10.00 25.31
C ASN A 446 21.09 -8.58 25.13
N GLY A 447 20.56 -7.79 24.18
CA GLY A 447 20.92 -6.39 23.97
C GLY A 447 22.32 -6.15 23.39
N LEU A 448 23.07 -7.19 23.07
CA LEU A 448 24.42 -7.08 22.52
C LEU A 448 24.39 -6.55 21.07
N PRO A 449 25.52 -6.05 20.53
CA PRO A 449 25.60 -5.63 19.14
C PRO A 449 25.37 -6.80 18.17
N CYS A 450 24.83 -6.47 16.99
CA CYS A 450 24.76 -7.38 15.84
C CYS A 450 25.28 -6.67 14.59
N SER A 451 26.37 -7.19 14.04
CA SER A 451 27.05 -6.74 12.83
C SER A 451 27.96 -7.87 12.32
N ALA A 452 28.59 -7.68 11.16
CA ALA A 452 29.59 -8.65 10.69
C ALA A 452 30.85 -8.73 11.59
N LEU A 453 31.09 -7.74 12.44
CA LEU A 453 32.23 -7.71 13.37
C LEU A 453 31.90 -8.27 14.77
N ASP A 454 30.63 -8.21 15.18
CA ASP A 454 30.15 -8.76 16.45
C ASP A 454 28.74 -9.29 16.27
N ARG A 455 28.56 -10.61 16.40
CA ARG A 455 27.31 -11.32 16.14
C ARG A 455 26.58 -11.76 17.40
N ARG A 456 27.10 -11.45 18.58
CA ARG A 456 26.58 -12.00 19.85
C ARG A 456 25.15 -11.57 20.15
N GLY A 457 24.71 -10.43 19.61
CA GLY A 457 23.33 -9.95 19.75
C GLY A 457 22.46 -10.13 18.51
N CYS A 458 22.86 -10.96 17.55
CA CYS A 458 22.02 -11.22 16.39
C CYS A 458 20.79 -12.06 16.78
N GLY A 459 19.62 -11.63 16.34
CA GLY A 459 18.36 -12.32 16.60
C GLY A 459 18.14 -13.49 15.66
N LEU A 460 17.06 -14.25 15.91
CA LEU A 460 16.68 -15.42 15.10
C LEU A 460 16.18 -15.07 13.69
N GLY A 461 15.95 -13.79 13.39
CA GLY A 461 15.37 -13.34 12.13
C GLY A 461 13.87 -13.59 12.08
N ILE A 462 13.37 -13.88 10.89
CA ILE A 462 11.97 -14.22 10.62
C ILE A 462 11.73 -15.69 10.91
N SER A 463 10.82 -16.00 11.84
CA SER A 463 10.51 -17.38 12.23
C SER A 463 9.39 -17.96 11.39
N THR A 464 9.72 -18.99 10.62
CA THR A 464 8.76 -19.76 9.81
C THR A 464 8.59 -21.19 10.31
N GLY A 465 9.59 -21.72 11.02
CA GLY A 465 9.65 -23.13 11.44
C GLY A 465 10.05 -24.08 10.31
N LYS A 466 10.67 -23.58 9.23
CA LYS A 466 11.29 -24.41 8.19
C LYS A 466 12.23 -25.44 8.82
N ALA A 467 12.12 -26.72 8.44
CA ALA A 467 12.83 -27.81 9.11
C ALA A 467 14.34 -27.84 8.85
N ASP A 468 14.76 -27.52 7.62
CA ASP A 468 16.17 -27.60 7.20
C ASP A 468 16.40 -26.69 5.99
N THR A 469 17.66 -26.53 5.60
CA THR A 469 18.06 -25.66 4.50
C THR A 469 17.66 -26.20 3.13
N ALA A 470 17.43 -27.51 3.00
CA ALA A 470 16.92 -28.13 1.78
C ALA A 470 15.38 -28.09 1.68
N ASP A 471 14.69 -27.60 2.73
CA ASP A 471 13.24 -27.58 2.87
C ASP A 471 12.60 -28.97 2.73
N SER A 472 13.21 -30.00 3.35
CA SER A 472 12.80 -31.40 3.15
C SER A 472 11.41 -31.73 3.70
N ASN A 473 10.84 -30.86 4.54
CA ASN A 473 9.48 -30.97 5.06
C ASN A 473 8.65 -29.72 4.71
N PRO A 474 7.81 -29.78 3.65
CA PRO A 474 6.99 -28.64 3.23
C PRO A 474 5.90 -28.25 4.24
N ASN A 475 5.59 -29.13 5.21
CA ASN A 475 4.56 -28.92 6.22
C ASN A 475 5.12 -28.37 7.55
N ALA A 476 6.45 -28.33 7.72
CA ALA A 476 7.07 -27.80 8.92
C ALA A 476 6.73 -26.31 9.07
N VAL A 477 6.20 -25.91 10.22
CA VAL A 477 5.78 -24.53 10.48
C VAL A 477 5.84 -24.22 11.97
N ASN A 478 6.23 -22.99 12.33
CA ASN A 478 6.02 -22.43 13.66
C ASN A 478 4.89 -21.40 13.55
N PRO A 479 3.63 -21.77 13.82
CA PRO A 479 2.46 -20.95 13.50
C PRO A 479 2.08 -19.93 14.60
N GLY A 480 2.84 -19.86 15.70
CA GLY A 480 2.51 -19.05 16.87
C GLY A 480 2.70 -17.53 16.70
N GLY A 481 3.08 -17.04 15.52
CA GLY A 481 3.26 -15.61 15.24
C GLY A 481 2.08 -15.02 14.47
N ILE A 482 1.34 -14.09 15.08
CA ILE A 482 0.13 -13.46 14.52
C ILE A 482 0.20 -11.92 14.68
N PRO A 483 -0.18 -11.14 13.65
CA PRO A 483 -0.22 -9.69 13.75
C PRO A 483 -1.34 -9.20 14.70
N ILE A 484 -1.08 -8.10 15.40
CA ILE A 484 -2.09 -7.43 16.23
C ILE A 484 -2.57 -6.19 15.49
N PHE A 485 -3.88 -6.11 15.31
CA PHE A 485 -4.55 -4.96 14.71
C PHE A 485 -5.37 -4.23 15.76
N LYS A 486 -5.44 -2.91 15.66
CA LYS A 486 -6.27 -2.04 16.51
C LYS A 486 -6.93 -0.97 15.66
N GLY A 487 -8.26 -0.92 15.70
CA GLY A 487 -9.02 0.00 14.86
C GLY A 487 -8.76 -0.18 13.36
N GLY A 488 -8.48 -1.42 12.92
CA GLY A 488 -8.16 -1.73 11.53
C GLY A 488 -6.71 -1.48 11.10
N LEU A 489 -5.87 -0.83 11.91
CA LEU A 489 -4.43 -0.72 11.63
C LEU A 489 -3.64 -1.85 12.24
N LEU A 490 -2.58 -2.23 11.56
CA LEU A 490 -1.54 -3.06 12.14
C LEU A 490 -0.74 -2.25 13.17
N VAL A 491 -0.71 -2.70 14.42
CA VAL A 491 -0.07 -1.98 15.55
C VAL A 491 1.03 -2.80 16.24
N GLY A 492 1.17 -4.08 15.90
CA GLY A 492 2.17 -4.96 16.50
C GLY A 492 2.00 -6.43 16.13
N GLY A 493 2.51 -7.30 16.99
CA GLY A 493 2.39 -8.75 16.82
C GLY A 493 2.49 -9.50 18.14
N ILE A 494 1.85 -10.66 18.19
CA ILE A 494 1.95 -11.64 19.29
C ILE A 494 2.70 -12.87 18.78
N GLY A 495 3.56 -13.41 19.64
CA GLY A 495 4.29 -14.65 19.41
C GLY A 495 4.10 -15.59 20.59
N VAL A 496 3.67 -16.82 20.33
CA VAL A 496 3.45 -17.84 21.35
C VAL A 496 4.28 -19.08 21.05
N VAL A 497 4.95 -19.60 22.08
CA VAL A 497 5.63 -20.89 22.08
C VAL A 497 4.92 -21.80 23.07
N ALA A 498 4.63 -23.03 22.65
CA ALA A 498 3.89 -24.02 23.42
C ALA A 498 4.44 -25.43 23.17
N PRO A 499 4.11 -26.43 24.02
CA PRO A 499 4.50 -27.83 23.81
C PRO A 499 3.99 -28.45 22.51
N ARG A 500 2.89 -27.93 21.95
CA ARG A 500 2.36 -28.30 20.64
C ARG A 500 2.10 -27.06 19.78
N LEU A 501 2.28 -27.19 18.48
CA LEU A 501 2.20 -26.07 17.53
C LEU A 501 0.77 -25.56 17.32
N ASP A 502 -0.22 -26.44 17.38
CA ASP A 502 -1.65 -26.10 17.29
C ASP A 502 -2.10 -25.27 18.50
N ILE A 503 -1.62 -25.61 19.70
CA ILE A 503 -1.81 -24.83 20.92
C ILE A 503 -1.19 -23.43 20.78
N ALA A 504 0.04 -23.33 20.26
CA ALA A 504 0.69 -22.05 20.04
C ALA A 504 -0.10 -21.15 19.09
N GLU A 505 -0.57 -21.71 17.96
CA GLU A 505 -1.38 -20.98 16.98
C GLU A 505 -2.72 -20.49 17.57
N PHE A 506 -3.43 -21.36 18.28
CA PHE A 506 -4.71 -21.01 18.91
C PHE A 506 -4.56 -19.92 19.97
N ALA A 507 -3.59 -20.06 20.88
CA ALA A 507 -3.36 -19.09 21.93
C ALA A 507 -2.93 -17.73 21.36
N ALA A 508 -2.09 -17.71 20.32
CA ALA A 508 -1.74 -16.49 19.60
C ALA A 508 -2.97 -15.83 18.96
N LEU A 509 -3.86 -16.62 18.34
CA LEU A 509 -5.07 -16.11 17.70
C LEU A 509 -5.98 -15.46 18.74
N VAL A 510 -6.29 -16.17 19.83
CA VAL A 510 -7.13 -15.66 20.93
C VAL A 510 -6.53 -14.39 21.53
N GLY A 511 -5.22 -14.36 21.76
CA GLY A 511 -4.53 -13.17 22.26
C GLY A 511 -4.63 -11.97 21.31
N SER A 512 -4.55 -12.19 19.99
CA SER A 512 -4.59 -11.10 18.99
C SER A 512 -5.94 -10.39 18.87
N VAL A 513 -7.01 -11.00 19.40
CA VAL A 513 -8.40 -10.47 19.38
C VAL A 513 -9.04 -10.44 20.77
N SER A 514 -8.22 -10.41 21.83
CA SER A 514 -8.67 -10.61 23.21
C SER A 514 -9.53 -9.50 23.81
N SER A 515 -9.58 -8.33 23.18
CA SER A 515 -10.33 -7.16 23.67
C SER A 515 -11.05 -6.44 22.53
N ALA A 516 -12.15 -5.75 22.87
CA ALA A 516 -12.90 -4.95 21.91
C ALA A 516 -11.99 -3.94 21.20
N GLY A 517 -12.07 -3.89 19.87
CA GLY A 517 -11.23 -3.04 19.02
C GLY A 517 -9.91 -3.66 18.56
N LEU A 518 -9.54 -4.84 19.09
CA LEU A 518 -8.45 -5.64 18.53
C LEU A 518 -8.97 -6.61 17.48
N GLY A 519 -8.22 -6.70 16.37
CA GLY A 519 -8.53 -7.57 15.25
C GLY A 519 -8.49 -6.84 13.90
N PRO A 520 -8.14 -7.56 12.82
CA PRO A 520 -8.03 -6.95 11.50
C PRO A 520 -9.42 -6.66 10.93
N VAL A 521 -9.53 -5.58 10.17
CA VAL A 521 -10.62 -5.36 9.22
C VAL A 521 -10.06 -5.72 7.85
N VAL A 522 -10.50 -6.83 7.27
CA VAL A 522 -9.97 -7.33 6.01
C VAL A 522 -10.94 -7.00 4.88
N PRO A 523 -10.58 -6.12 3.93
CA PRO A 523 -11.43 -5.82 2.79
C PRO A 523 -11.66 -7.05 1.90
N ASP A 524 -12.74 -7.03 1.11
CA ASP A 524 -13.01 -8.08 0.14
C ASP A 524 -11.83 -8.29 -0.84
N PRO A 525 -11.52 -9.56 -1.20
CA PRO A 525 -12.26 -10.79 -0.93
C PRO A 525 -11.97 -11.45 0.43
N GLY A 526 -11.35 -10.74 1.38
CA GLY A 526 -11.05 -11.28 2.72
C GLY A 526 -9.84 -12.22 2.78
N VAL A 527 -9.24 -12.55 1.63
CA VAL A 527 -8.08 -13.43 1.50
C VAL A 527 -7.10 -12.89 0.47
N ILE A 528 -5.80 -13.17 0.68
CA ILE A 528 -4.77 -12.86 -0.31
C ILE A 528 -4.68 -14.03 -1.30
N LEU A 529 -4.72 -13.71 -2.59
CA LEU A 529 -4.43 -14.65 -3.67
C LEU A 529 -3.09 -14.31 -4.32
N LEU A 530 -2.11 -15.18 -4.12
CA LEU A 530 -0.79 -15.08 -4.77
C LEU A 530 -0.70 -16.13 -5.86
N ASP A 531 -0.48 -15.71 -7.11
CA ASP A 531 -0.53 -16.58 -8.30
C ASP A 531 -1.79 -17.45 -8.40
N GLY A 532 -2.93 -16.92 -7.93
CA GLY A 532 -4.22 -17.62 -7.90
C GLY A 532 -4.38 -18.61 -6.74
N ILE A 533 -3.42 -18.68 -5.82
CA ILE A 533 -3.43 -19.57 -4.65
C ILE A 533 -3.77 -18.75 -3.41
N VAL A 534 -4.76 -19.20 -2.65
CA VAL A 534 -5.15 -18.59 -1.37
C VAL A 534 -4.04 -18.82 -0.35
N LEU A 535 -3.56 -17.74 0.25
CA LEU A 535 -2.56 -17.81 1.30
C LEU A 535 -3.20 -18.21 2.63
N PRO A 536 -2.67 -19.22 3.35
CA PRO A 536 -3.19 -19.60 4.65
C PRO A 536 -2.83 -18.56 5.71
N PHE A 537 -3.76 -18.25 6.61
CA PHE A 537 -3.52 -17.35 7.74
C PHE A 537 -3.42 -18.13 9.06
N VAL A 538 -4.54 -18.68 9.55
CA VAL A 538 -4.60 -19.50 10.76
C VAL A 538 -5.40 -20.75 10.49
N VAL A 539 -4.88 -21.91 10.92
CA VAL A 539 -5.58 -23.21 10.82
C VAL A 539 -6.31 -23.53 12.11
N GLN A 540 -5.64 -23.47 13.26
CA GLN A 540 -6.25 -23.78 14.55
C GLN A 540 -7.08 -22.61 15.09
N LYS A 541 -8.39 -22.60 14.78
CA LYS A 541 -9.33 -21.53 15.18
C LYS A 541 -10.15 -21.85 16.43
N THR A 542 -10.20 -23.11 16.81
CA THR A 542 -10.93 -23.61 17.98
C THR A 542 -9.96 -24.15 19.02
N GLN A 543 -10.43 -24.29 20.25
CA GLN A 543 -9.62 -24.85 21.32
C GLN A 543 -9.10 -26.25 20.93
N PRO A 544 -7.78 -26.51 21.00
CA PRO A 544 -7.21 -27.82 20.68
C PRO A 544 -7.65 -28.93 21.63
N ASP A 545 -7.80 -30.14 21.10
CA ASP A 545 -8.15 -31.32 21.88
C ASP A 545 -7.16 -31.57 23.02
N GLY A 546 -7.72 -31.93 24.18
CA GLY A 546 -6.97 -32.19 25.41
C GLY A 546 -6.54 -30.94 26.18
N THR A 547 -7.08 -29.76 25.83
CA THR A 547 -6.87 -28.51 26.58
C THR A 547 -8.19 -27.98 27.13
N SER A 548 -8.12 -27.23 28.24
CA SER A 548 -9.24 -26.47 28.81
C SER A 548 -8.86 -24.98 28.93
N PRO A 549 -9.82 -24.05 29.05
CA PRO A 549 -9.50 -22.64 29.27
C PRO A 549 -8.57 -22.47 30.47
N GLY A 550 -7.54 -21.66 30.30
CA GLY A 550 -6.50 -21.45 31.29
C GLY A 550 -6.76 -20.27 32.23
N ALA A 551 -5.78 -19.98 33.06
CA ALA A 551 -5.71 -18.77 33.89
C ALA A 551 -4.46 -17.95 33.56
N LEU A 552 -4.46 -16.67 33.94
CA LEU A 552 -3.26 -15.84 33.94
C LEU A 552 -2.36 -16.22 35.13
N ALA A 553 -1.75 -17.39 35.05
CA ALA A 553 -0.80 -17.90 36.03
C ALA A 553 0.60 -17.91 35.41
N GLY A 554 1.57 -17.22 36.03
CA GLY A 554 2.92 -17.04 35.49
C GLY A 554 3.54 -15.71 35.88
N SER A 555 4.64 -15.34 35.22
CA SER A 555 5.36 -14.09 35.48
C SER A 555 5.75 -13.37 34.19
N PHE A 556 5.75 -12.04 34.26
CA PHE A 556 6.36 -11.19 33.25
C PHE A 556 7.86 -11.09 33.53
N SER A 557 8.67 -11.50 32.56
CA SER A 557 10.12 -11.24 32.56
C SER A 557 10.42 -9.83 32.03
N SER A 558 9.53 -9.28 31.20
CA SER A 558 9.52 -7.87 30.80
C SER A 558 8.08 -7.41 30.52
N GLY A 559 7.84 -6.11 30.67
CA GLY A 559 6.52 -5.50 30.45
C GLY A 559 5.45 -5.91 31.47
N PRO A 560 4.16 -5.62 31.19
CA PRO A 560 3.65 -4.96 29.99
C PRO A 560 3.92 -3.46 29.98
N ILE A 561 4.42 -2.93 28.87
CA ILE A 561 4.60 -1.49 28.64
C ILE A 561 3.83 -1.02 27.40
N ALA A 562 3.58 0.27 27.29
CA ALA A 562 3.04 0.86 26.06
C ALA A 562 4.12 0.91 24.96
N SER A 563 3.69 0.97 23.71
CA SER A 563 4.55 1.24 22.56
C SER A 563 5.35 2.53 22.79
N PRO A 564 6.68 2.50 22.76
CA PRO A 564 7.50 3.69 23.04
C PRO A 564 7.30 4.84 22.07
N LEU A 565 6.94 4.53 20.82
CA LEU A 565 6.67 5.55 19.79
C LEU A 565 5.25 6.10 19.90
N GLY A 566 4.38 5.48 20.70
CA GLY A 566 2.98 5.85 20.81
C GLY A 566 2.36 6.03 19.42
N ASP A 567 1.55 7.06 19.28
CA ASP A 567 0.81 7.34 18.05
C ASP A 567 1.70 7.91 16.92
N ALA A 568 2.96 8.26 17.20
CA ALA A 568 3.91 8.66 16.16
C ALA A 568 4.21 7.52 15.17
N GLY A 569 3.99 6.26 15.58
CA GLY A 569 4.13 5.09 14.74
C GLY A 569 5.55 4.86 14.23
N VAL A 570 5.69 4.03 13.19
CA VAL A 570 7.00 3.80 12.55
C VAL A 570 7.25 4.88 11.49
N PRO A 571 8.38 5.60 11.54
CA PRO A 571 8.69 6.65 10.57
C PRO A 571 8.58 6.22 9.10
N ASP A 572 8.14 7.14 8.25
CA ASP A 572 8.08 7.01 6.79
C ASP A 572 8.87 8.13 6.08
N GLY A 573 8.86 8.15 4.76
CA GLY A 573 9.62 9.07 3.93
C GLY A 573 11.12 8.76 3.94
N TRP A 574 11.96 9.79 3.83
CA TRP A 574 13.41 9.66 3.89
C TRP A 574 13.88 9.33 5.31
N LEU A 575 14.20 8.06 5.55
CA LEU A 575 14.80 7.60 6.81
C LEU A 575 16.29 7.93 6.87
N VAL A 576 16.98 7.81 5.73
CA VAL A 576 18.39 8.14 5.56
C VAL A 576 18.55 8.92 4.27
N GLY A 577 19.42 9.94 4.29
CA GLY A 577 19.73 10.72 3.10
C GLY A 577 18.57 11.60 2.62
N PRO A 578 18.59 12.04 1.35
CA PRO A 578 19.56 11.67 0.32
C PRO A 578 20.95 12.27 0.57
N PHE A 579 22.00 11.47 0.37
CA PHE A 579 23.40 11.89 0.51
C PHE A 579 24.16 11.73 -0.81
N THR A 580 25.21 12.54 -1.00
CA THR A 580 26.17 12.37 -2.10
C THR A 580 27.15 11.26 -1.74
N GLY A 581 27.31 10.29 -2.63
CA GLY A 581 28.34 9.26 -2.55
C GLY A 581 29.52 9.55 -3.46
N THR A 582 30.32 8.52 -3.71
CA THR A 582 31.52 8.60 -4.55
C THR A 582 31.21 8.97 -5.99
N PHE A 583 30.16 8.38 -6.58
CA PHE A 583 29.79 8.57 -7.99
C PHE A 583 28.40 9.17 -8.21
N LEU A 584 27.48 8.91 -7.28
CA LEU A 584 26.10 9.39 -7.31
C LEU A 584 25.97 10.67 -6.47
N THR A 585 25.37 11.72 -7.04
CA THR A 585 25.01 12.93 -6.28
C THR A 585 23.73 12.72 -5.48
N ALA A 586 23.48 13.53 -4.46
CA ALA A 586 22.23 13.51 -3.71
C ALA A 586 20.98 13.69 -4.61
N ASP A 587 21.07 14.53 -5.65
CA ASP A 587 19.98 14.72 -6.63
C ASP A 587 19.74 13.46 -7.48
N GLU A 588 20.80 12.74 -7.83
CA GLU A 588 20.70 11.47 -8.54
C GLU A 588 20.10 10.37 -7.66
N VAL A 589 20.50 10.29 -6.39
CA VAL A 589 19.88 9.40 -5.39
C VAL A 589 18.40 9.72 -5.25
N THR A 590 18.04 11.01 -5.16
CA THR A 590 16.65 11.46 -5.12
C THR A 590 15.89 11.03 -6.38
N ARG A 591 16.49 11.18 -7.57
CA ARG A 591 15.88 10.77 -8.84
C ARG A 591 15.62 9.26 -8.90
N ILE A 592 16.58 8.44 -8.50
CA ILE A 592 16.47 6.97 -8.46
C ILE A 592 15.31 6.56 -7.54
N VAL A 593 15.27 7.11 -6.33
CA VAL A 593 14.22 6.81 -5.36
C VAL A 593 12.85 7.29 -5.85
N GLN A 594 12.77 8.49 -6.42
CA GLN A 594 11.52 9.03 -6.95
C GLN A 594 10.97 8.17 -8.09
N GLN A 595 11.82 7.76 -9.04
CA GLN A 595 11.42 6.88 -10.15
C GLN A 595 10.87 5.53 -9.65
N ALA A 596 11.50 4.94 -8.63
CA ALA A 596 11.00 3.74 -7.99
C ALA A 596 9.66 3.99 -7.26
N ASN A 597 9.55 5.07 -6.49
CA ASN A 597 8.32 5.43 -5.78
C ASN A 597 7.15 5.71 -6.74
N ASP A 598 7.40 6.39 -7.85
CA ASP A 598 6.41 6.65 -8.90
C ASP A 598 5.92 5.32 -9.50
N GLN A 599 6.83 4.39 -9.81
CA GLN A 599 6.44 3.06 -10.30
C GLN A 599 5.65 2.26 -9.24
N ALA A 600 6.02 2.34 -7.97
CA ALA A 600 5.32 1.64 -6.89
C ALA A 600 3.86 2.13 -6.76
N ASN A 601 3.63 3.44 -6.93
CA ASN A 601 2.29 4.04 -6.93
C ASN A 601 1.42 3.63 -8.13
N LEU A 602 2.02 3.07 -9.18
CA LEU A 602 1.28 2.52 -10.33
C LEU A 602 1.12 1.00 -10.25
N SER A 603 1.94 0.33 -9.44
CA SER A 603 2.06 -1.12 -9.47
C SER A 603 1.02 -1.78 -8.57
N ARG A 604 0.25 -2.74 -9.12
CA ARG A 604 -0.72 -3.55 -8.36
C ARG A 604 0.01 -4.42 -7.34
N ALA A 605 -0.44 -4.33 -6.09
CA ALA A 605 0.05 -5.15 -5.00
C ALA A 605 -0.35 -6.62 -5.15
N ALA A 606 0.53 -7.51 -4.69
CA ALA A 606 0.30 -8.94 -4.57
C ALA A 606 -0.29 -9.29 -3.20
N ILE A 607 0.06 -8.57 -2.14
CA ILE A 607 -0.29 -8.91 -0.75
C ILE A 607 -1.15 -7.85 -0.03
N ARG A 608 -1.83 -6.98 -0.79
CA ARG A 608 -2.70 -5.92 -0.23
C ARG A 608 -4.14 -6.05 -0.72
N LEU A 609 -5.05 -5.57 0.12
CA LEU A 609 -6.50 -5.59 -0.11
C LEU A 609 -7.12 -4.19 0.05
N PRO A 610 -8.26 -3.89 -0.61
CA PRO A 610 -8.94 -4.72 -1.60
C PRO A 610 -8.09 -4.91 -2.87
N LEU A 611 -8.47 -5.88 -3.70
CA LEU A 611 -7.80 -6.13 -4.98
C LEU A 611 -7.77 -4.83 -5.82
N GLY A 612 -6.61 -4.57 -6.44
CA GLY A 612 -6.36 -3.32 -7.17
C GLY A 612 -5.53 -2.30 -6.39
N SER A 613 -5.40 -2.47 -5.07
CA SER A 613 -4.49 -1.68 -4.22
C SER A 613 -3.07 -1.64 -4.80
N THR A 614 -2.42 -0.49 -4.67
CA THR A 614 -1.05 -0.29 -5.15
C THR A 614 -0.02 -0.69 -4.11
N THR A 615 1.17 -1.06 -4.57
CA THR A 615 2.27 -1.50 -3.69
C THR A 615 2.73 -0.39 -2.73
N ARG A 616 3.32 -0.77 -1.60
CA ARG A 616 4.08 0.15 -0.74
C ARG A 616 5.45 -0.47 -0.48
N MET A 617 6.48 0.28 -0.81
CA MET A 617 7.86 -0.20 -0.89
C MET A 617 8.78 0.56 0.07
N MET A 618 9.82 -0.14 0.50
CA MET A 618 11.06 0.42 0.98
C MET A 618 12.07 0.43 -0.17
N ILE A 619 12.77 1.55 -0.34
CA ILE A 619 13.71 1.78 -1.43
C ILE A 619 15.04 2.23 -0.84
N ALA A 620 16.12 1.52 -1.15
CA ALA A 620 17.46 1.81 -0.66
C ALA A 620 18.46 2.00 -1.80
N VAL A 621 19.31 3.01 -1.68
CA VAL A 621 20.45 3.25 -2.58
C VAL A 621 21.72 3.21 -1.75
N ALA A 622 22.69 2.39 -2.17
CA ALA A 622 23.98 2.25 -1.51
C ALA A 622 25.13 2.65 -2.45
N ASP A 623 26.21 3.19 -1.87
CA ASP A 623 27.49 3.45 -2.54
C ASP A 623 28.34 2.18 -2.64
N LEU A 624 29.44 2.20 -3.41
CA LEU A 624 30.28 1.02 -3.70
C LEU A 624 30.94 0.37 -2.48
N ASP A 625 31.08 1.09 -1.37
CA ASP A 625 31.58 0.56 -0.10
C ASP A 625 30.44 0.01 0.80
N GLY A 626 29.20 0.02 0.31
CA GLY A 626 28.00 -0.38 1.01
C GLY A 626 27.39 0.70 1.92
N THR A 627 27.92 1.92 1.95
CA THR A 627 27.34 3.04 2.69
C THR A 627 25.94 3.36 2.12
N ILE A 628 24.93 3.53 2.97
CA ILE A 628 23.57 3.85 2.51
C ILE A 628 23.49 5.34 2.19
N LEU A 629 23.29 5.67 0.91
CA LEU A 629 23.13 7.04 0.43
C LEU A 629 21.68 7.51 0.54
N GLY A 630 20.73 6.59 0.50
CA GLY A 630 19.31 6.89 0.60
C GLY A 630 18.52 5.68 1.09
N LEU A 631 17.58 5.91 2.00
CA LEU A 631 16.62 4.90 2.46
C LEU A 631 15.26 5.57 2.61
N PHE A 632 14.32 5.22 1.74
CA PHE A 632 13.00 5.83 1.66
C PHE A 632 11.90 4.80 1.87
N ARG A 633 11.03 5.05 2.85
CA ARG A 633 9.91 4.18 3.21
C ARG A 633 8.59 4.81 2.78
N MET A 634 7.83 4.14 1.91
CA MET A 634 6.44 4.53 1.67
C MET A 634 5.58 4.29 2.93
N PRO A 635 4.55 5.13 3.18
CA PRO A 635 3.58 4.87 4.24
C PRO A 635 2.98 3.46 4.15
N ASP A 636 2.83 2.80 5.29
CA ASP A 636 2.36 1.41 5.43
C ASP A 636 3.21 0.35 4.69
N ALA A 637 4.40 0.67 4.17
CA ALA A 637 5.34 -0.34 3.71
C ALA A 637 5.72 -1.29 4.86
N THR A 638 5.87 -2.57 4.53
CA THR A 638 6.19 -3.64 5.48
C THR A 638 7.52 -3.35 6.19
N ILE A 639 7.61 -3.66 7.49
CA ILE A 639 8.79 -3.28 8.29
C ILE A 639 9.96 -4.23 8.08
N PHE A 640 9.70 -5.49 7.71
CA PHE A 640 10.79 -6.40 7.32
C PHE A 640 11.60 -5.84 6.13
N SER A 641 10.98 -4.99 5.31
CA SER A 641 11.55 -4.44 4.09
C SER A 641 12.65 -3.40 4.34
N ILE A 642 12.78 -2.88 5.57
CA ILE A 642 13.84 -1.93 5.96
C ILE A 642 15.21 -2.58 5.79
N ASP A 643 15.41 -3.69 6.50
CA ASP A 643 16.66 -4.45 6.46
C ASP A 643 16.87 -5.07 5.07
N VAL A 644 15.78 -5.57 4.46
CA VAL A 644 15.84 -6.27 3.17
C VAL A 644 16.23 -5.33 2.03
N ALA A 645 15.64 -4.14 1.91
CA ALA A 645 15.98 -3.22 0.84
C ALA A 645 17.45 -2.76 0.94
N ALA A 646 17.93 -2.47 2.15
CA ALA A 646 19.32 -2.09 2.39
C ALA A 646 20.29 -3.25 2.08
N ALA A 647 19.97 -4.48 2.49
CA ALA A 647 20.77 -5.65 2.18
C ALA A 647 20.80 -5.93 0.67
N LYS A 648 19.65 -5.86 -0.02
CA LYS A 648 19.54 -5.97 -1.48
C LYS A 648 20.44 -4.97 -2.21
N ALA A 649 20.42 -3.70 -1.80
CA ALA A 649 21.27 -2.65 -2.37
C ALA A 649 22.77 -2.98 -2.22
N ARG A 650 23.19 -3.47 -1.05
CA ARG A 650 24.58 -3.88 -0.78
C ARG A 650 24.98 -5.15 -1.53
N ASN A 651 24.10 -6.14 -1.61
CA ASN A 651 24.37 -7.41 -2.27
C ASN A 651 24.76 -7.20 -3.73
N VAL A 652 24.01 -6.38 -4.47
CA VAL A 652 24.30 -6.17 -5.90
C VAL A 652 25.60 -5.43 -6.16
N ILE A 653 26.07 -4.60 -5.23
CA ILE A 653 27.42 -4.01 -5.27
C ILE A 653 28.47 -5.09 -5.11
N TYR A 654 28.33 -5.92 -4.07
CA TYR A 654 29.33 -6.94 -3.79
C TYR A 654 29.42 -7.96 -4.93
N PHE A 655 28.30 -8.61 -5.24
CA PHE A 655 28.28 -9.75 -6.14
C PHE A 655 28.49 -9.37 -7.61
N SER A 656 28.36 -8.09 -7.96
CA SER A 656 28.68 -7.58 -9.29
C SER A 656 30.05 -6.88 -9.35
N GLY A 657 30.67 -6.61 -8.20
CA GLY A 657 31.90 -5.85 -8.06
C GLY A 657 33.17 -6.69 -8.15
N GLY A 658 34.31 -6.01 -8.33
CA GLY A 658 35.62 -6.65 -8.50
C GLY A 658 36.20 -7.30 -7.23
N THR A 659 35.60 -7.05 -6.06
CA THR A 659 36.03 -7.62 -4.77
C THR A 659 35.35 -8.95 -4.44
N ARG A 660 34.45 -9.44 -5.30
CA ARG A 660 33.83 -10.76 -5.19
C ARG A 660 34.85 -11.88 -5.17
N THR A 661 34.56 -12.99 -4.48
CA THR A 661 35.34 -14.23 -4.62
C THR A 661 34.70 -15.18 -5.64
N VAL A 662 35.52 -15.98 -6.34
CA VAL A 662 35.00 -16.98 -7.31
C VAL A 662 34.06 -17.98 -6.63
N ALA A 663 34.34 -18.32 -5.36
CA ALA A 663 33.56 -19.27 -4.59
C ALA A 663 32.12 -18.81 -4.30
N ASP A 664 31.85 -17.50 -4.31
CA ASP A 664 30.52 -16.97 -4.03
C ASP A 664 29.53 -17.21 -5.17
N LEU A 665 29.97 -17.06 -6.43
CA LEU A 665 29.17 -17.37 -7.63
C LEU A 665 30.00 -18.16 -8.66
N PRO A 666 30.24 -19.46 -8.43
CA PRO A 666 31.00 -20.31 -9.35
C PRO A 666 30.41 -20.34 -10.77
N GLY A 667 31.26 -20.25 -11.78
CA GLY A 667 30.85 -20.23 -13.19
C GLY A 667 30.29 -18.90 -13.68
N VAL A 668 30.13 -17.90 -12.81
CA VAL A 668 29.77 -16.53 -13.21
C VAL A 668 31.05 -15.73 -13.45
N PRO A 669 31.25 -15.14 -14.65
CA PRO A 669 32.40 -14.26 -14.91
C PRO A 669 32.48 -13.08 -13.93
N PHE A 670 33.69 -12.59 -13.70
CA PHE A 670 33.88 -11.34 -12.95
C PHE A 670 33.24 -10.16 -13.69
N ASN A 671 32.77 -9.17 -12.93
CA ASN A 671 32.05 -7.99 -13.42
C ASN A 671 30.71 -8.27 -14.10
N THR A 672 30.21 -9.51 -14.07
CA THR A 672 28.81 -9.79 -14.41
C THR A 672 27.89 -9.07 -13.43
N GLN A 673 26.93 -8.31 -13.96
CA GLN A 673 25.94 -7.57 -13.21
C GLN A 673 24.83 -8.54 -12.81
N VAL A 674 24.71 -8.78 -11.51
CA VAL A 674 23.75 -9.74 -10.93
C VAL A 674 22.72 -9.02 -10.08
N THR A 675 21.53 -9.60 -9.96
CA THR A 675 20.48 -9.15 -9.03
C THR A 675 20.30 -10.18 -7.91
N ASN A 676 19.55 -9.84 -6.86
CA ASN A 676 19.16 -10.84 -5.85
C ASN A 676 18.31 -11.98 -6.44
N ARG A 677 17.65 -11.77 -7.59
CA ARG A 677 17.03 -12.87 -8.35
C ARG A 677 18.08 -13.83 -8.91
N THR A 678 19.15 -13.31 -9.50
CA THR A 678 20.28 -14.11 -9.97
C THR A 678 20.92 -14.91 -8.84
N ILE A 679 21.19 -14.24 -7.72
CA ILE A 679 21.82 -14.84 -6.52
C ILE A 679 20.92 -15.96 -5.97
N SER A 680 19.63 -15.66 -5.78
CA SER A 680 18.63 -16.64 -5.35
C SER A 680 18.60 -17.87 -6.24
N PHE A 681 18.54 -17.69 -7.56
CA PHE A 681 18.35 -18.77 -8.52
C PHE A 681 19.42 -19.86 -8.45
N GLY A 682 20.69 -19.47 -8.29
CA GLY A 682 21.78 -20.43 -8.10
C GLY A 682 21.96 -20.90 -6.66
N ALA A 683 21.31 -20.25 -5.69
CA ALA A 683 21.40 -20.54 -4.26
C ALA A 683 20.22 -21.38 -3.73
N GLN A 684 19.43 -21.98 -4.62
CA GLN A 684 18.36 -22.91 -4.27
C GLN A 684 18.91 -24.33 -4.03
N PRO A 685 18.23 -25.16 -3.22
CA PRO A 685 18.60 -26.56 -3.01
C PRO A 685 18.23 -27.46 -4.19
N LEU A 686 17.52 -26.93 -5.19
CA LEU A 686 17.23 -27.55 -6.49
C LEU A 686 17.75 -26.64 -7.60
N TYR A 687 18.36 -27.23 -8.64
CA TYR A 687 18.90 -26.49 -9.77
C TYR A 687 18.66 -27.20 -11.12
N PRO A 688 17.80 -26.65 -11.99
CA PRO A 688 17.04 -25.40 -11.81
C PRO A 688 16.06 -25.43 -10.62
N PRO A 689 15.77 -24.27 -10.01
CA PRO A 689 14.79 -24.16 -8.93
C PRO A 689 13.44 -24.80 -9.27
N GLY A 690 12.91 -25.55 -8.32
CA GLY A 690 11.58 -26.17 -8.42
C GLY A 690 11.51 -27.46 -9.24
N ILE A 691 12.63 -27.98 -9.75
CA ILE A 691 12.68 -29.27 -10.46
C ILE A 691 13.18 -30.36 -9.50
N ASP A 692 12.29 -31.27 -9.10
CA ASP A 692 12.62 -32.36 -8.19
C ASP A 692 13.63 -33.34 -8.79
N GLY A 693 14.43 -33.98 -7.92
CA GLY A 693 15.49 -34.90 -8.33
C GLY A 693 16.74 -34.22 -8.90
N SER A 694 16.74 -32.89 -9.02
CA SER A 694 17.95 -32.12 -9.31
C SER A 694 18.82 -31.94 -8.05
N GLY A 695 20.11 -31.70 -8.25
CA GLY A 695 21.03 -31.36 -7.18
C GLY A 695 20.93 -29.88 -6.77
N PRO A 696 21.62 -29.47 -5.69
CA PRO A 696 21.67 -28.08 -5.26
C PRO A 696 22.33 -27.20 -6.31
N GLY A 697 21.91 -25.93 -6.31
CA GLY A 697 22.49 -24.94 -7.19
C GLY A 697 23.95 -24.63 -6.86
N PRO A 698 24.70 -24.12 -7.85
CA PRO A 698 26.13 -23.84 -7.70
C PRO A 698 26.45 -22.80 -6.62
N PHE A 699 25.47 -21.99 -6.21
CA PHE A 699 25.60 -20.96 -5.17
C PHE A 699 24.95 -21.41 -3.85
N PHE A 700 24.43 -22.64 -3.73
CA PHE A 700 23.85 -23.12 -2.49
C PHE A 700 24.81 -23.05 -1.28
N PRO A 701 26.13 -23.25 -1.43
CA PRO A 701 27.08 -23.00 -0.35
C PRO A 701 27.05 -21.55 0.18
N LEU A 702 26.76 -20.56 -0.67
CA LEU A 702 26.59 -19.16 -0.26
C LEU A 702 25.40 -19.01 0.69
N PHE A 703 24.28 -19.67 0.39
CA PHE A 703 23.10 -19.71 1.25
C PHE A 703 23.42 -20.36 2.61
N LEU A 704 24.06 -21.52 2.60
CA LEU A 704 24.45 -22.24 3.82
C LEU A 704 25.39 -21.39 4.70
N ASN A 705 26.34 -20.69 4.08
CA ASN A 705 27.23 -19.79 4.80
C ASN A 705 26.48 -18.62 5.44
N ASP A 706 25.54 -17.99 4.73
CA ASP A 706 24.73 -16.90 5.28
C ASP A 706 23.80 -17.37 6.41
N VAL A 707 23.25 -18.59 6.34
CA VAL A 707 22.52 -19.22 7.47
C VAL A 707 23.43 -19.31 8.69
N ALA A 708 24.65 -19.84 8.53
CA ALA A 708 25.59 -20.05 9.63
C ALA A 708 26.24 -18.76 10.16
N THR A 709 26.38 -17.72 9.32
CA THR A 709 27.07 -16.48 9.68
C THR A 709 26.22 -15.25 9.37
N PRO A 710 25.35 -14.84 10.32
CA PRO A 710 24.56 -13.62 10.18
C PRO A 710 25.39 -12.40 9.81
N CYS A 711 24.76 -11.49 9.08
CA CYS A 711 25.34 -10.24 8.61
C CYS A 711 26.52 -10.37 7.63
N SER A 712 26.94 -11.58 7.23
CA SER A 712 28.01 -11.75 6.25
C SER A 712 27.54 -11.39 4.82
N GLN A 713 28.47 -11.02 3.95
CA GLN A 713 28.20 -10.85 2.51
C GLN A 713 29.15 -11.74 1.73
N GLY A 714 28.77 -13.01 1.63
CA GLY A 714 29.60 -14.05 1.04
C GLY A 714 30.96 -14.16 1.74
N ALA A 715 32.01 -14.35 0.95
CA ALA A 715 33.37 -14.49 1.45
C ALA A 715 34.14 -13.17 1.66
N GLN A 716 33.48 -12.00 1.63
CA GLN A 716 34.16 -10.75 1.98
C GLN A 716 34.67 -10.76 3.42
N ALA A 717 35.81 -10.10 3.65
CA ALA A 717 36.23 -9.74 4.99
C ALA A 717 35.14 -8.92 5.69
N ALA A 718 34.94 -9.20 6.98
CA ALA A 718 33.94 -8.54 7.79
C ALA A 718 34.16 -7.03 7.84
N ASN A 719 33.11 -6.24 7.62
CA ASN A 719 33.16 -4.78 7.75
C ASN A 719 31.81 -4.21 8.25
N LEU A 720 31.78 -2.90 8.51
CA LEU A 720 30.62 -2.24 9.10
C LEU A 720 29.41 -2.15 8.15
N ASN A 721 29.62 -2.19 6.84
CA ASN A 721 28.59 -2.04 5.81
C ASN A 721 28.05 -3.38 5.29
N GLN A 722 28.01 -4.40 6.15
CA GLN A 722 27.47 -5.72 5.82
C GLN A 722 26.21 -6.05 6.63
N SER A 723 25.19 -6.54 5.92
CA SER A 723 23.83 -6.77 6.48
C SER A 723 23.26 -8.16 6.19
N GLY A 724 24.06 -9.09 5.67
CA GLY A 724 23.56 -10.39 5.22
C GLY A 724 23.25 -10.43 3.72
N ILE A 725 22.76 -11.58 3.27
CA ILE A 725 22.32 -11.80 1.88
C ILE A 725 20.82 -12.01 1.81
N VAL A 726 20.18 -11.37 0.83
CA VAL A 726 18.78 -11.59 0.50
C VAL A 726 18.66 -12.54 -0.70
N PHE A 727 17.95 -13.65 -0.55
CA PHE A 727 17.79 -14.68 -1.58
C PHE A 727 16.45 -14.60 -2.31
N PHE A 728 15.99 -13.38 -2.61
CA PHE A 728 14.80 -13.15 -3.41
C PHE A 728 14.86 -11.80 -4.16
N PRO A 729 14.09 -11.65 -5.26
CA PRO A 729 14.18 -10.54 -6.23
C PRO A 729 13.95 -9.14 -5.65
N GLY A 730 14.28 -8.09 -6.41
CA GLY A 730 14.04 -6.69 -6.03
C GLY A 730 15.25 -5.76 -6.03
N SER A 731 16.20 -5.94 -6.93
CA SER A 731 17.45 -5.18 -6.90
C SER A 731 18.16 -5.08 -8.24
N THR A 732 19.04 -4.10 -8.36
CA THR A 732 19.93 -3.97 -9.52
C THR A 732 21.16 -3.12 -9.18
N PRO A 733 22.34 -3.43 -9.75
CA PRO A 733 23.45 -2.50 -9.79
C PRO A 733 23.05 -1.20 -10.49
N LEU A 734 23.69 -0.10 -10.09
CA LEU A 734 23.55 1.22 -10.71
C LEU A 734 24.85 1.58 -11.44
N TRP A 735 24.73 2.16 -12.63
CA TRP A 735 25.82 2.49 -13.53
C TRP A 735 25.76 3.94 -13.97
N LYS A 736 26.94 4.55 -14.10
CA LYS A 736 27.09 5.92 -14.59
C LYS A 736 28.43 6.02 -15.31
N ASN A 737 28.43 6.69 -16.47
CA ASN A 737 29.64 6.95 -17.26
C ASN A 737 30.50 5.69 -17.53
N GLY A 738 29.87 4.56 -17.81
CA GLY A 738 30.56 3.31 -18.15
C GLY A 738 31.19 2.56 -16.98
N GLN A 739 30.86 2.90 -15.73
CA GLN A 739 31.28 2.17 -14.54
C GLN A 739 30.14 2.00 -13.54
N MET A 740 30.29 1.05 -12.63
CA MET A 740 29.36 0.88 -11.51
C MET A 740 29.44 2.09 -10.58
N ALA A 741 28.28 2.57 -10.12
CA ALA A 741 28.14 3.77 -9.30
C ALA A 741 27.45 3.49 -7.95
N GLY A 742 26.87 2.31 -7.76
CA GLY A 742 26.18 1.93 -6.53
C GLY A 742 25.24 0.74 -6.73
N GLY A 743 24.35 0.54 -5.77
CA GLY A 743 23.32 -0.50 -5.81
C GLY A 743 21.95 0.03 -5.40
N LEU A 744 20.90 -0.48 -6.03
CA LEU A 744 19.50 -0.23 -5.71
C LEU A 744 18.85 -1.51 -5.18
N GLY A 745 18.18 -1.39 -4.03
CA GLY A 745 17.36 -2.45 -3.45
C GLY A 745 15.96 -1.96 -3.13
N VAL A 746 14.96 -2.78 -3.43
CA VAL A 746 13.53 -2.51 -3.24
C VAL A 746 12.89 -3.72 -2.57
N SER A 747 12.03 -3.48 -1.60
CA SER A 747 11.26 -4.53 -0.92
C SER A 747 9.96 -3.95 -0.37
N GLY A 748 8.85 -4.67 -0.45
CA GLY A 748 7.63 -4.22 0.22
C GLY A 748 6.38 -5.04 -0.05
N ASP A 749 6.32 -5.69 -1.21
CA ASP A 749 5.14 -6.39 -1.70
C ASP A 749 5.55 -7.70 -2.42
N GLY A 750 4.86 -8.10 -3.50
CA GLY A 750 5.28 -9.23 -4.33
C GLY A 750 6.66 -9.03 -5.00
N VAL A 751 7.42 -10.12 -5.16
CA VAL A 751 8.81 -10.05 -5.64
C VAL A 751 8.95 -9.64 -7.11
N GLU A 752 7.95 -9.92 -7.94
CA GLU A 752 7.88 -9.36 -9.29
C GLU A 752 7.62 -7.85 -9.28
N GLN A 753 6.85 -7.34 -8.32
CA GLN A 753 6.68 -5.90 -8.11
C GLN A 753 7.98 -5.25 -7.62
N ASP A 754 8.73 -5.90 -6.72
CA ASP A 754 10.05 -5.41 -6.29
C ASP A 754 11.01 -5.26 -7.49
N ASP A 755 11.04 -6.25 -8.40
CA ASP A 755 11.84 -6.20 -9.63
C ASP A 755 11.38 -5.09 -10.57
N LEU A 756 10.07 -4.94 -10.76
CA LEU A 756 9.52 -3.87 -11.61
C LEU A 756 9.90 -2.48 -11.08
N VAL A 757 9.77 -2.27 -9.77
CA VAL A 757 10.06 -1.00 -9.11
C VAL A 757 11.56 -0.71 -9.11
N SER A 758 12.42 -1.72 -8.87
CA SER A 758 13.87 -1.55 -8.95
C SER A 758 14.35 -1.29 -10.38
N ALA A 759 13.75 -1.95 -11.39
CA ALA A 759 14.02 -1.66 -12.80
C ALA A 759 13.66 -0.22 -13.18
N ALA A 760 12.50 0.28 -12.73
CA ALA A 760 12.08 1.65 -12.96
C ALA A 760 13.01 2.67 -12.27
N GLY A 761 13.38 2.42 -11.01
CA GLY A 761 14.33 3.26 -10.26
C GLY A 761 15.70 3.37 -10.92
N ALA A 762 16.14 2.33 -11.63
CA ALA A 762 17.41 2.34 -12.35
C ALA A 762 17.35 3.02 -13.74
N THR A 763 16.24 3.69 -14.10
CA THR A 763 16.12 4.34 -15.41
C THR A 763 17.15 5.46 -15.60
N GLY A 764 18.05 5.28 -16.57
CA GLY A 764 19.20 6.16 -16.79
C GLY A 764 20.44 5.81 -15.95
N PHE A 765 20.37 4.75 -15.14
CA PHE A 765 21.46 4.18 -14.35
C PHE A 765 21.57 2.66 -14.51
N ALA A 766 20.92 2.07 -15.51
CA ALA A 766 20.90 0.63 -15.67
C ALA A 766 22.25 0.10 -16.17
N PRO A 767 22.67 -1.11 -15.76
CA PRO A 767 23.88 -1.72 -16.27
C PRO A 767 23.78 -2.03 -17.76
N PRO A 768 24.92 -2.00 -18.51
CA PRO A 768 24.97 -2.43 -19.90
C PRO A 768 24.46 -3.87 -20.06
N VAL A 769 23.62 -4.11 -21.06
CA VAL A 769 22.95 -5.41 -21.27
C VAL A 769 23.95 -6.56 -21.42
N GLN A 770 25.04 -6.33 -22.13
CA GLN A 770 26.09 -7.33 -22.36
C GLN A 770 26.82 -7.79 -21.10
N LEU A 771 26.73 -7.03 -19.99
CA LEU A 771 27.33 -7.39 -18.71
C LEU A 771 26.34 -8.09 -17.78
N ARG A 772 25.05 -8.19 -18.12
CA ARG A 772 24.03 -8.74 -17.23
C ARG A 772 24.13 -10.25 -17.09
N ALA A 773 23.70 -10.74 -15.93
CA ALA A 773 23.66 -12.17 -15.64
C ALA A 773 22.83 -12.99 -16.62
N ASP A 774 21.80 -12.39 -17.25
CA ASP A 774 21.01 -13.03 -18.29
C ASP A 774 21.77 -13.29 -19.60
N GLN A 775 23.03 -12.86 -19.71
CA GLN A 775 23.97 -13.23 -20.76
C GLN A 775 24.84 -14.45 -20.42
N VAL A 776 24.75 -14.96 -19.19
CA VAL A 776 25.60 -16.03 -18.67
C VAL A 776 24.82 -17.34 -18.55
N LEU A 777 25.47 -18.45 -18.93
CA LEU A 777 24.98 -19.80 -18.68
C LEU A 777 25.86 -20.48 -17.64
N VAL A 778 25.24 -21.13 -16.65
CA VAL A 778 25.91 -22.00 -15.68
C VAL A 778 25.28 -23.38 -15.78
N GLY A 779 26.08 -24.42 -16.00
CA GLY A 779 25.55 -25.77 -16.23
C GLY A 779 24.58 -25.87 -17.42
N GLY A 780 24.74 -25.02 -18.44
CA GLY A 780 23.82 -24.95 -19.59
C GLY A 780 22.51 -24.20 -19.34
N ILE A 781 22.30 -23.64 -18.14
CA ILE A 781 21.09 -22.92 -17.75
C ILE A 781 21.38 -21.42 -17.71
N ARG A 782 20.52 -20.61 -18.37
CA ARG A 782 20.64 -19.15 -18.36
C ARG A 782 20.24 -18.59 -17.01
N LEU A 783 21.06 -17.73 -16.43
CA LEU A 783 20.73 -17.08 -15.16
C LEU A 783 19.66 -15.99 -15.35
N PRO A 784 18.72 -15.82 -14.40
CA PRO A 784 17.72 -14.75 -14.48
C PRO A 784 18.29 -13.40 -14.04
N TYR A 785 17.72 -12.31 -14.55
CA TYR A 785 18.06 -10.94 -14.15
C TYR A 785 16.85 -10.21 -13.53
N PHE A 786 15.81 -9.97 -14.32
CA PHE A 786 14.51 -9.43 -13.87
C PHE A 786 13.36 -10.34 -14.31
N LYS A 787 12.26 -10.32 -13.54
CA LYS A 787 10.96 -10.84 -13.95
C LYS A 787 9.88 -9.89 -13.44
N PHE A 788 8.98 -9.48 -14.34
CA PHE A 788 7.92 -8.51 -14.03
C PHE A 788 6.55 -9.17 -13.94
N PRO A 789 5.57 -8.54 -13.24
CA PRO A 789 4.21 -9.03 -13.19
C PRO A 789 3.58 -8.99 -14.59
N ARG A 790 2.74 -9.98 -14.91
CA ARG A 790 2.04 -10.03 -16.20
C ARG A 790 1.09 -8.84 -16.39
N ASN A 791 0.41 -8.45 -15.32
CA ASN A 791 -0.53 -7.33 -15.24
C ASN A 791 -0.04 -6.38 -14.13
N PRO A 792 0.93 -5.50 -14.44
CA PRO A 792 1.64 -4.74 -13.43
C PRO A 792 0.85 -3.55 -12.88
N GLU A 793 -0.08 -2.96 -13.64
CA GLU A 793 -0.79 -1.75 -13.21
C GLU A 793 -1.96 -2.06 -12.26
N GLY A 794 -2.12 -1.25 -11.20
CA GLY A 794 -3.34 -1.19 -10.41
C GLY A 794 -4.49 -0.66 -11.27
N LEU A 795 -5.61 -1.39 -11.32
CA LEU A 795 -6.82 -0.95 -12.03
C LEU A 795 -7.62 0.01 -11.15
#